data_AF-A0A9W7FXM7-F1
#
_entry.id   AF-A0A9W7FXM7-F1
#
_cell.length_a   1.000
_cell.length_b   1.000
_cell.length_c   1.000
_cell.angle_alpha   90.00
_cell.angle_beta   90.00
_cell.angle_gamma   90.00
#
_symmetry.space_group_name_H-M   'P 1'
#
loop_
_entity.id
_entity.type
_entity.pdbx_description
1 polymer ?
#
loop_
_entity_poly.entity_id
_entity_poly.type
_entity_poly.pdbx_seq_one_letter_code
_entity_poly.pdbx_strand_id
1 'polypeptide(L)'
;MRAAILLTLLPAAFAAKSVPEMISEAGKMSQRLFPVDPSARSLAWEYDAGRCAEIQPDREPTDFIEEEDSDEEVSGLASGGGKAVDFLNNLRGGSGTFYSDTLNSIWWYLCEQKDDDELLRCVPEAEADKDWDGNCIVPLDSPCTFDGFCESKDNCRWKKAEHGKVRETYYTPEEGEAATDYITATNMDGYNYSTGKYLVVAMALALLNIVFWFIFVLGRCCCCCLHSTCCCIKCSSKPKEEGYSVCYQVRTPIFFYLFFLACIVGASFTAFLGDKDMGTSLGDLFDHSREGLDDLKSFLEDASDPMEEISGLVGSAATSASTILSDNDYVRDDMDAVVKSLNDWGTIYSAELEKADAKGMFDEVALGLSDNVDPIVTEIQSTFDTLSEGLVEQQGSTQALIDDAVFEVNELKDTVDGFYEQIDDADKRTDDMKDLRTASVLAIFGVALVCIFFGFIGVISYWTTCKWDDFLIYLMNITWFLGSIIVTLSWILAGITIFISVLANDTCEFLNIIVEDFTPYVGSEASVGLNACFNNTPLVVAFNMTKNLDFQDTIDEQLAEMEKFDVAAAISNVSSPLADLSTEIKALVPDIIMPEFTEFMNIVDSDKSEYNTVDQASGKSLKDLCPFDMDFMSAANLAEMMNDPATLASTTYKGAGNSVIGGKTLASWVDINGNPIELNPDVPDVDSGAWFDRVMSVQGICTDPGQGCGGVTTLGDPCPSGNGCSFPCADIIAVMRTLYFETIPDTLDTQTKMLIDLGVEYQPTGTTACPEVLTWPAKATYGTGGAPGSRVYDCTTVTPEMANAGTTKSVEKGLDDYGAALATTLDEVLDIATGAIGDIMLEIEKFLCNMKCGFVRDVYTNVHDDLCSTLLGGLLQVSAGFWFLAIFMFLTCFLGAMLVVRMRGISTEEAEDYEEGVEMKAVNLDLYN
;
A
#
# COMPACT_ATOMS: atom_id res chain seq x y z
N MET A 1 6.37 -19.74 -20.97
CA MET A 1 7.86 -19.73 -21.03
C MET A 1 8.50 -21.09 -20.75
N ARG A 2 8.30 -21.73 -19.57
CA ARG A 2 8.79 -23.10 -19.28
C ARG A 2 8.49 -24.12 -20.39
N ALA A 3 7.25 -24.14 -20.90
CA ALA A 3 6.86 -25.00 -22.02
C ALA A 3 7.58 -24.63 -23.33
N ALA A 4 7.80 -23.34 -23.60
CA ALA A 4 8.53 -22.86 -24.78
C ALA A 4 10.03 -23.24 -24.70
N ILE A 5 10.65 -23.11 -23.53
CA ILE A 5 12.03 -23.55 -23.25
C ILE A 5 12.16 -25.08 -23.35
N LEU A 6 11.19 -25.83 -22.83
CA LEU A 6 11.11 -27.29 -23.00
C LEU A 6 10.96 -27.68 -24.50
N LEU A 7 10.12 -26.96 -25.25
CA LEU A 7 9.89 -27.17 -26.69
C LEU A 7 11.09 -26.79 -27.56
N THR A 8 11.89 -25.78 -27.18
CA THR A 8 13.12 -25.39 -27.90
C THR A 8 14.34 -26.25 -27.53
N LEU A 9 14.39 -26.85 -26.33
CA LEU A 9 15.47 -27.76 -25.89
C LEU A 9 15.24 -29.23 -26.30
N LEU A 10 14.00 -29.64 -26.53
CA LEU A 10 13.62 -30.98 -27.01
C LEU A 10 14.44 -31.46 -28.24
N PRO A 11 14.68 -30.65 -29.29
CA PRO A 11 15.42 -31.06 -30.49
C PRO A 11 16.90 -31.42 -30.23
N ALA A 12 17.56 -30.76 -29.27
CA ALA A 12 18.93 -31.07 -28.88
C ALA A 12 19.01 -32.40 -28.10
N ALA A 13 17.99 -32.73 -27.31
CA ALA A 13 17.89 -34.00 -26.58
C ALA A 13 17.57 -35.19 -27.52
N PHE A 14 16.74 -34.99 -28.55
CA PHE A 14 16.36 -36.02 -29.54
C PHE A 14 17.55 -36.66 -30.28
N ALA A 15 18.71 -36.00 -30.33
CA ALA A 15 19.90 -36.51 -31.00
C ALA A 15 20.70 -37.55 -30.18
N ALA A 16 20.43 -37.74 -28.88
CA ALA A 16 21.33 -38.49 -27.99
C ALA A 16 20.76 -39.72 -27.25
N LYS A 17 19.43 -39.89 -27.04
CA LYS A 17 18.85 -41.05 -26.32
C LYS A 17 17.35 -41.29 -26.62
N SER A 18 16.80 -42.44 -26.22
CA SER A 18 15.39 -42.80 -26.43
C SER A 18 14.43 -41.98 -25.55
N VAL A 19 13.38 -41.44 -26.19
CA VAL A 19 12.34 -40.52 -25.66
C VAL A 19 11.84 -40.80 -24.23
N PRO A 20 11.55 -42.05 -23.80
CA PRO A 20 11.02 -42.29 -22.44
C PRO A 20 12.04 -42.13 -21.31
N GLU A 21 13.34 -42.37 -21.57
CA GLU A 21 14.39 -42.23 -20.56
C GLU A 21 14.76 -40.76 -20.32
N MET A 22 14.57 -39.88 -21.31
CA MET A 22 14.92 -38.45 -21.20
C MET A 22 13.85 -37.62 -20.49
N ILE A 23 12.56 -37.92 -20.72
CA ILE A 23 11.46 -37.30 -19.96
C ILE A 23 11.56 -37.68 -18.47
N SER A 24 11.97 -38.92 -18.17
CA SER A 24 12.21 -39.40 -16.80
C SER A 24 13.44 -38.77 -16.13
N GLU A 25 14.52 -38.44 -16.86
CA GLU A 25 15.68 -37.76 -16.26
C GLU A 25 15.49 -36.24 -16.12
N ALA A 26 14.75 -35.60 -17.03
CA ALA A 26 14.36 -34.19 -16.89
C ALA A 26 13.49 -33.97 -15.63
N GLY A 27 12.57 -34.89 -15.32
CA GLY A 27 11.80 -34.87 -14.07
C GLY A 27 12.63 -35.15 -12.80
N LYS A 28 13.70 -35.97 -12.89
CA LYS A 28 14.56 -36.33 -11.75
C LYS A 28 15.65 -35.30 -11.41
N MET A 29 15.99 -34.41 -12.34
CA MET A 29 16.95 -33.32 -12.10
C MET A 29 16.34 -32.14 -11.31
N SER A 30 15.01 -31.97 -11.35
CA SER A 30 14.27 -30.97 -10.58
C SER A 30 14.43 -31.10 -9.06
N GLN A 31 14.48 -32.33 -8.53
CA GLN A 31 14.41 -32.59 -7.08
C GLN A 31 15.76 -32.53 -6.32
N ARG A 32 16.89 -32.12 -6.92
CA ARG A 32 18.24 -32.30 -6.31
C ARG A 32 19.12 -31.07 -6.14
N LEU A 33 18.63 -29.85 -6.35
CA LEU A 33 19.47 -28.64 -6.32
C LEU A 33 19.08 -27.68 -5.18
N PHE A 34 19.44 -28.03 -3.94
CA PHE A 34 19.63 -27.06 -2.85
C PHE A 34 20.91 -27.42 -2.09
N PRO A 35 21.87 -26.48 -1.98
CA PRO A 35 21.91 -25.68 -0.76
C PRO A 35 22.19 -24.18 -0.99
N VAL A 36 21.59 -23.39 -0.10
CA VAL A 36 21.65 -21.93 0.05
C VAL A 36 22.97 -21.47 0.68
N ASP A 37 23.51 -20.33 0.25
CA ASP A 37 24.34 -19.43 1.07
C ASP A 37 24.20 -17.97 0.58
N PRO A 38 23.73 -17.01 1.40
CA PRO A 38 23.53 -15.62 0.98
C PRO A 38 24.69 -14.73 1.46
N SER A 39 25.29 -13.94 0.56
CA SER A 39 25.92 -12.68 0.99
C SER A 39 26.01 -11.60 -0.12
N ALA A 40 25.18 -10.58 0.11
CA ALA A 40 25.45 -9.14 -0.02
C ALA A 40 25.71 -8.52 -1.41
N ARG A 41 24.88 -7.52 -1.76
CA ARG A 41 25.26 -6.10 -1.65
C ARG A 41 24.06 -5.16 -1.81
N SER A 42 23.97 -4.18 -0.91
CA SER A 42 23.08 -3.02 -0.98
C SER A 42 23.70 -1.89 -1.80
N LEU A 43 22.87 -1.20 -2.58
CA LEU A 43 23.13 0.16 -3.05
C LEU A 43 21.87 0.99 -2.77
N ALA A 44 22.04 1.97 -1.89
CA ALA A 44 21.01 2.93 -1.51
C ALA A 44 20.92 4.05 -2.54
N TRP A 45 19.70 4.47 -2.88
CA TRP A 45 19.43 5.71 -3.61
C TRP A 45 18.50 6.60 -2.78
N GLU A 46 18.80 7.89 -2.83
CA GLU A 46 18.19 8.98 -2.06
C GLU A 46 17.16 9.66 -2.97
N TYR A 47 15.88 9.69 -2.58
CA TYR A 47 14.77 10.19 -3.41
C TYR A 47 14.24 11.54 -2.87
N ASP A 48 14.09 12.51 -3.78
CA ASP A 48 13.65 13.88 -3.54
C ASP A 48 12.17 14.00 -3.96
N ALA A 49 11.30 14.47 -3.05
CA ALA A 49 9.86 14.38 -3.19
C ALA A 49 9.22 15.66 -3.77
N GLY A 50 8.50 15.51 -4.89
CA GLY A 50 7.60 16.54 -5.41
C GLY A 50 6.57 15.98 -6.40
N ARG A 51 5.32 15.78 -5.93
CA ARG A 51 4.04 15.63 -6.66
C ARG A 51 4.12 15.02 -8.07
N CYS A 52 4.15 13.69 -8.17
CA CYS A 52 4.55 12.88 -9.34
C CYS A 52 5.25 13.75 -10.42
N ALA A 53 6.32 14.46 -10.06
CA ALA A 53 6.95 15.43 -10.96
C ALA A 53 7.37 14.62 -12.16
N GLU A 54 6.64 14.82 -13.26
CA GLU A 54 6.98 14.51 -14.64
C GLU A 54 8.27 13.69 -14.64
N ILE A 55 8.16 12.42 -14.21
CA ILE A 55 9.26 11.47 -14.33
C ILE A 55 9.48 11.58 -15.81
N GLN A 56 10.63 12.13 -16.18
CA GLN A 56 10.98 12.28 -17.57
C GLN A 56 10.60 10.94 -18.20
N PRO A 57 9.83 10.92 -19.31
CA PRO A 57 9.58 9.66 -20.01
C PRO A 57 10.88 8.90 -20.35
N ASP A 58 12.02 9.57 -20.16
CA ASP A 58 13.38 9.11 -20.05
C ASP A 58 13.67 8.16 -18.83
N ARG A 59 12.83 7.15 -18.57
CA ARG A 59 13.42 5.80 -18.59
C ARG A 59 13.48 5.45 -20.07
N GLU A 60 14.24 6.25 -20.83
CA GLU A 60 14.73 5.82 -22.12
C GLU A 60 15.44 4.52 -21.77
N PRO A 61 15.00 3.36 -22.31
CA PRO A 61 15.65 2.09 -22.06
C PRO A 61 17.14 2.37 -22.22
N THR A 62 17.89 2.23 -21.12
CA THR A 62 19.23 2.82 -20.92
C THR A 62 19.90 2.98 -22.24
N ASP A 63 20.00 4.23 -22.76
CA ASP A 63 20.49 4.59 -24.10
C ASP A 63 21.06 3.34 -24.74
N PHE A 64 20.21 2.59 -25.48
CA PHE A 64 20.69 1.51 -26.32
C PHE A 64 21.79 2.21 -27.09
N ILE A 65 23.03 1.92 -26.74
CA ILE A 65 24.15 2.37 -27.52
C ILE A 65 23.85 1.64 -28.81
N GLU A 66 23.22 2.33 -29.76
CA GLU A 66 23.38 2.08 -31.17
C GLU A 66 24.91 2.10 -31.31
N GLU A 67 25.55 0.96 -31.06
CA GLU A 67 26.82 0.67 -31.65
C GLU A 67 26.51 0.84 -33.13
N GLU A 68 26.92 2.00 -33.63
CA GLU A 68 26.90 2.45 -35.00
C GLU A 68 27.86 1.53 -35.78
N ASP A 69 27.61 0.23 -35.74
CA ASP A 69 28.26 -0.78 -36.54
C ASP A 69 27.68 -0.61 -37.94
N SER A 70 28.50 0.03 -38.76
CA SER A 70 28.32 0.37 -40.16
C SER A 70 28.06 -0.82 -41.11
N ASP A 71 27.06 -1.64 -40.83
CA ASP A 71 26.63 -2.78 -41.66
C ASP A 71 25.34 -2.47 -42.46
N GLU A 72 25.23 -1.24 -42.99
CA GLU A 72 24.07 -0.77 -43.77
C GLU A 72 23.89 -1.44 -45.15
N GLU A 73 24.72 -2.43 -45.54
CA GLU A 73 24.69 -3.04 -46.88
C GLU A 73 24.20 -4.51 -46.96
N VAL A 74 23.78 -5.15 -45.86
CA VAL A 74 23.25 -6.55 -45.90
C VAL A 74 21.80 -6.68 -45.40
N SER A 75 21.12 -5.58 -45.09
CA SER A 75 19.73 -5.55 -44.56
C SER A 75 18.63 -5.98 -45.56
N GLY A 76 18.96 -6.17 -46.83
CA GLY A 76 17.99 -6.61 -47.86
C GLY A 76 17.45 -8.03 -47.71
N LEU A 77 18.07 -8.89 -46.88
CA LEU A 77 17.56 -10.24 -46.59
C LEU A 77 16.83 -10.35 -45.23
N ALA A 78 17.06 -9.43 -44.29
CA ALA A 78 16.41 -9.42 -42.97
C ALA A 78 14.89 -9.16 -43.05
N SER A 79 14.39 -8.55 -44.14
CA SER A 79 12.94 -8.44 -44.42
C SER A 79 12.25 -9.79 -44.74
N GLY A 80 12.92 -10.91 -44.50
CA GLY A 80 12.45 -12.27 -44.75
C GLY A 80 11.63 -12.88 -43.61
N GLY A 81 11.75 -12.37 -42.37
CA GLY A 81 11.09 -12.95 -41.19
C GLY A 81 9.58 -13.08 -41.33
N GLY A 82 8.88 -12.01 -41.71
CA GLY A 82 7.43 -12.07 -41.96
C GLY A 82 7.03 -13.06 -43.05
N LYS A 83 7.86 -13.23 -44.10
CA LYS A 83 7.60 -14.23 -45.16
C LYS A 83 7.87 -15.67 -44.68
N ALA A 84 8.79 -15.84 -43.75
CA ALA A 84 9.11 -17.12 -43.12
C ALA A 84 7.95 -17.59 -42.23
N VAL A 85 7.40 -16.69 -41.40
CA VAL A 85 6.17 -16.93 -40.62
C VAL A 85 5.01 -17.25 -41.56
N ASP A 86 4.76 -16.44 -42.59
CA ASP A 86 3.68 -16.70 -43.56
C ASP A 86 3.84 -18.06 -44.25
N PHE A 87 5.06 -18.43 -44.61
CA PHE A 87 5.33 -19.73 -45.22
C PHE A 87 5.01 -20.88 -44.26
N LEU A 88 5.42 -20.78 -43.00
CA LEU A 88 5.17 -21.82 -41.99
C LEU A 88 3.70 -21.87 -41.59
N ASN A 89 3.01 -20.74 -41.47
CA ASN A 89 1.58 -20.69 -41.22
C ASN A 89 0.78 -21.32 -42.36
N ASN A 90 1.16 -21.07 -43.62
CA ASN A 90 0.57 -21.75 -44.77
C ASN A 90 0.90 -23.25 -44.83
N LEU A 91 2.10 -23.64 -44.41
CA LEU A 91 2.54 -25.03 -44.36
C LEU A 91 1.80 -25.81 -43.25
N ARG A 92 1.60 -25.17 -42.10
CA ARG A 92 0.95 -25.72 -40.91
C ARG A 92 -0.56 -25.80 -41.08
N GLY A 93 -1.18 -24.72 -41.56
CA GLY A 93 -2.62 -24.62 -41.80
C GLY A 93 -3.48 -24.71 -40.53
N GLY A 94 -2.91 -24.41 -39.36
CA GLY A 94 -3.63 -24.39 -38.09
C GLY A 94 -4.58 -23.19 -37.99
N SER A 95 -5.78 -23.39 -37.44
CA SER A 95 -6.66 -22.29 -37.02
C SER A 95 -6.26 -21.78 -35.63
N GLY A 96 -6.70 -20.58 -35.24
CA GLY A 96 -6.49 -20.08 -33.86
C GLY A 96 -7.02 -21.06 -32.80
N THR A 97 -8.15 -21.73 -33.06
CA THR A 97 -8.69 -22.77 -32.19
C THR A 97 -7.76 -23.97 -32.04
N PHE A 98 -7.06 -24.37 -33.12
CA PHE A 98 -6.10 -25.47 -33.05
C PHE A 98 -4.95 -25.13 -32.10
N TYR A 99 -4.43 -23.91 -32.16
CA TYR A 99 -3.34 -23.48 -31.27
C TYR A 99 -3.81 -23.35 -29.82
N SER A 100 -5.02 -22.82 -29.60
CA SER A 100 -5.61 -22.74 -28.25
C SER A 100 -5.86 -24.13 -27.63
N ASP A 101 -6.47 -25.05 -28.38
CA ASP A 101 -6.70 -26.43 -27.92
C ASP A 101 -5.38 -27.17 -27.65
N THR A 102 -4.38 -26.96 -28.51
CA THR A 102 -3.05 -27.56 -28.35
C THR A 102 -2.35 -27.00 -27.12
N LEU A 103 -2.38 -25.69 -26.92
CA LEU A 103 -1.74 -25.03 -25.77
C LEU A 103 -2.39 -25.47 -24.45
N ASN A 104 -3.72 -25.52 -24.40
CA ASN A 104 -4.46 -26.06 -23.26
C ASN A 104 -4.06 -27.52 -22.99
N SER A 105 -3.99 -28.36 -24.03
CA SER A 105 -3.58 -29.76 -23.89
C SER A 105 -2.13 -29.91 -23.40
N ILE A 106 -1.21 -29.06 -23.87
CA ILE A 106 0.18 -29.03 -23.37
C ILE A 106 0.19 -28.66 -21.89
N TRP A 107 -0.58 -27.64 -21.51
CA TRP A 107 -0.65 -27.18 -20.13
C TRP A 107 -1.24 -28.22 -19.18
N TRP A 108 -2.36 -28.84 -19.55
CA TRP A 108 -2.99 -29.91 -18.77
C TRP A 108 -2.06 -31.13 -18.66
N TYR A 109 -1.37 -31.50 -19.74
CA TYR A 109 -0.36 -32.54 -19.70
C TYR A 109 0.76 -32.22 -18.70
N LEU A 110 1.31 -31.00 -18.74
CA LEU A 110 2.35 -30.59 -17.80
C LEU A 110 1.86 -30.57 -16.35
N CYS A 111 0.61 -30.19 -16.12
CA CYS A 111 -0.02 -30.24 -14.81
C CYS A 111 -0.11 -31.68 -14.29
N GLU A 112 -0.57 -32.62 -15.11
CA GLU A 112 -0.65 -34.05 -14.76
C GLU A 112 0.72 -34.73 -14.59
N GLN A 113 1.82 -34.09 -15.01
CA GLN A 113 3.19 -34.61 -14.76
C GLN A 113 3.78 -34.15 -13.42
N LYS A 114 3.11 -33.25 -12.68
CA LYS A 114 3.55 -32.83 -11.34
C LYS A 114 3.35 -33.95 -10.33
N ASP A 115 4.05 -33.86 -9.20
CA ASP A 115 3.90 -34.82 -8.10
C ASP A 115 2.46 -34.78 -7.58
N ASP A 116 1.91 -35.96 -7.22
CA ASP A 116 0.51 -36.10 -6.78
C ASP A 116 0.14 -35.12 -5.66
N ASP A 117 1.11 -34.78 -4.80
CA ASP A 117 0.95 -33.87 -3.66
C ASP A 117 0.60 -32.43 -4.10
N GLU A 118 1.12 -31.95 -5.25
CA GLU A 118 0.80 -30.62 -5.79
C GLU A 118 -0.58 -30.56 -6.45
N LEU A 119 -1.15 -31.71 -6.81
CA LEU A 119 -2.47 -31.84 -7.43
C LEU A 119 -3.58 -32.12 -6.41
N LEU A 120 -3.22 -32.30 -5.14
CA LEU A 120 -4.17 -32.54 -4.07
C LEU A 120 -5.07 -31.33 -3.86
N ARG A 121 -6.38 -31.61 -3.78
CA ARG A 121 -7.38 -30.61 -3.39
C ARG A 121 -7.29 -30.28 -1.90
N CYS A 122 -6.99 -31.28 -1.07
CA CYS A 122 -6.89 -31.11 0.37
C CYS A 122 -5.43 -31.18 0.81
N VAL A 123 -4.91 -30.08 1.33
CA VAL A 123 -3.52 -29.94 1.80
C VAL A 123 -3.49 -29.61 3.29
N PRO A 124 -2.35 -29.81 3.98
CA PRO A 124 -2.19 -29.37 5.36
C PRO A 124 -2.44 -27.86 5.50
N GLU A 125 -2.91 -27.44 6.66
CA GLU A 125 -3.24 -26.04 6.95
C GLU A 125 -2.12 -25.02 6.62
N ALA A 126 -0.85 -25.44 6.64
CA ALA A 126 0.28 -24.57 6.30
C ALA A 126 0.34 -24.18 4.80
N GLU A 127 -0.22 -25.01 3.93
CA GLU A 127 -0.17 -24.87 2.46
C GLU A 127 -1.55 -24.53 1.87
N ALA A 128 -2.54 -24.30 2.74
CA ALA A 128 -3.93 -24.12 2.38
C ALA A 128 -4.27 -22.71 1.91
N ASP A 129 -5.36 -22.61 1.17
CA ASP A 129 -6.03 -21.36 0.86
C ASP A 129 -6.77 -20.87 2.10
N LYS A 130 -6.45 -19.66 2.55
CA LYS A 130 -6.93 -19.08 3.80
C LYS A 130 -7.61 -17.75 3.52
N ASP A 131 -8.65 -17.47 4.29
CA ASP A 131 -9.20 -16.13 4.36
C ASP A 131 -8.28 -15.21 5.16
N TRP A 132 -8.66 -13.94 5.18
CA TRP A 132 -7.97 -12.87 5.88
C TRP A 132 -7.88 -13.08 7.41
N ASP A 133 -8.75 -13.89 8.00
CA ASP A 133 -8.69 -14.28 9.43
C ASP A 133 -7.68 -15.43 9.66
N GLY A 134 -7.03 -15.93 8.61
CA GLY A 134 -6.17 -17.10 8.64
C GLY A 134 -6.95 -18.42 8.76
N ASN A 135 -8.27 -18.39 8.60
CA ASN A 135 -9.11 -19.59 8.58
C ASN A 135 -9.14 -20.19 7.18
N CYS A 136 -9.26 -21.50 7.11
CA CYS A 136 -9.33 -22.16 5.81
C CYS A 136 -10.62 -21.83 5.07
N ILE A 137 -10.50 -21.52 3.78
CA ILE A 137 -11.66 -21.27 2.93
C ILE A 137 -12.43 -22.57 2.71
N VAL A 138 -13.73 -22.56 3.03
CA VAL A 138 -14.62 -23.73 2.87
C VAL A 138 -15.62 -23.51 1.72
N PRO A 139 -15.31 -23.99 0.50
CA PRO A 139 -16.25 -24.00 -0.60
C PRO A 139 -17.43 -24.96 -0.34
N LEU A 140 -18.53 -24.75 -1.07
CA LEU A 140 -19.79 -25.46 -0.86
C LEU A 140 -19.68 -26.99 -1.01
N ASP A 141 -18.75 -27.43 -1.87
CA ASP A 141 -18.50 -28.83 -2.18
C ASP A 141 -17.24 -29.39 -1.50
N SER A 142 -16.68 -28.68 -0.51
CA SER A 142 -15.39 -29.03 0.08
C SER A 142 -15.38 -30.42 0.73
N PRO A 143 -14.54 -31.36 0.24
CA PRO A 143 -14.32 -32.64 0.91
C PRO A 143 -13.31 -32.52 2.05
N CYS A 144 -12.67 -31.36 2.23
CA CYS A 144 -11.52 -31.17 3.13
C CYS A 144 -11.90 -30.86 4.58
N THR A 145 -13.11 -31.24 5.03
CA THR A 145 -13.63 -30.88 6.37
C THR A 145 -13.13 -31.75 7.54
N PHE A 146 -12.04 -32.50 7.34
CA PHE A 146 -11.45 -33.36 8.37
C PHE A 146 -10.33 -32.66 9.13
N ASP A 147 -10.17 -32.94 10.42
CA ASP A 147 -9.19 -32.28 11.31
C ASP A 147 -7.78 -32.20 10.69
N GLY A 148 -7.33 -30.97 10.40
CA GLY A 148 -5.97 -30.64 9.95
C GLY A 148 -5.74 -30.53 8.44
N PHE A 149 -6.78 -30.66 7.62
CA PHE A 149 -6.71 -30.43 6.17
C PHE A 149 -7.63 -29.31 5.74
N CYS A 150 -7.23 -28.61 4.69
CA CYS A 150 -7.93 -27.48 4.13
C CYS A 150 -7.83 -27.52 2.60
N GLU A 151 -8.63 -26.71 1.92
CA GLU A 151 -8.51 -26.57 0.47
C GLU A 151 -7.14 -26.01 0.09
N SER A 152 -6.52 -26.57 -0.95
CA SER A 152 -5.26 -26.03 -1.49
C SER A 152 -5.48 -24.67 -2.12
N LYS A 153 -4.42 -23.87 -2.17
CA LYS A 153 -4.35 -22.65 -2.99
C LYS A 153 -4.65 -22.94 -4.46
N ASP A 154 -4.86 -21.88 -5.24
CA ASP A 154 -4.98 -22.02 -6.69
C ASP A 154 -3.76 -22.78 -7.24
N ASN A 155 -4.02 -23.81 -8.04
CA ASN A 155 -2.96 -24.61 -8.65
C ASN A 155 -3.36 -24.96 -10.08
N CYS A 156 -2.48 -25.65 -10.82
CA CYS A 156 -2.72 -25.88 -12.25
C CYS A 156 -3.99 -26.70 -12.57
N ARG A 157 -4.61 -27.34 -11.57
CA ARG A 157 -5.86 -28.11 -11.71
C ARG A 157 -7.07 -27.43 -11.07
N TRP A 158 -6.91 -26.88 -9.86
CA TRP A 158 -7.99 -26.34 -9.04
C TRP A 158 -7.92 -24.83 -8.98
N LYS A 159 -9.00 -24.13 -9.38
CA LYS A 159 -9.10 -22.67 -9.28
C LYS A 159 -9.11 -22.19 -7.81
N LYS A 160 -8.91 -20.89 -7.57
CA LYS A 160 -9.02 -20.24 -6.24
C LYS A 160 -10.31 -20.66 -5.51
N ALA A 161 -10.21 -20.98 -4.22
CA ALA A 161 -11.36 -21.40 -3.45
C ALA A 161 -12.20 -20.17 -3.04
N GLU A 162 -13.53 -20.29 -3.10
CA GLU A 162 -14.42 -19.21 -2.70
C GLU A 162 -15.48 -19.72 -1.70
N HIS A 163 -15.69 -18.95 -0.62
CA HIS A 163 -16.67 -19.28 0.41
C HIS A 163 -18.08 -19.48 -0.17
N GLY A 164 -18.68 -20.64 0.10
CA GLY A 164 -20.05 -20.94 -0.28
C GLY A 164 -20.29 -21.15 -1.79
N LYS A 165 -19.26 -21.18 -2.62
CA LYS A 165 -19.34 -21.56 -4.04
C LYS A 165 -18.77 -22.95 -4.28
N VAL A 166 -19.23 -23.62 -5.34
CA VAL A 166 -18.64 -24.89 -5.79
C VAL A 166 -17.29 -24.57 -6.41
N ARG A 167 -16.23 -25.25 -5.98
CA ARG A 167 -14.88 -25.04 -6.52
C ARG A 167 -14.79 -25.60 -7.94
N GLU A 168 -14.37 -24.76 -8.88
CA GLU A 168 -14.18 -25.16 -10.28
C GLU A 168 -12.77 -25.71 -10.51
N THR A 169 -12.63 -26.60 -11.49
CA THR A 169 -11.31 -27.02 -12.02
C THR A 169 -11.02 -26.30 -13.33
N TYR A 170 -9.75 -26.12 -13.67
CA TYR A 170 -9.34 -25.66 -15.00
C TYR A 170 -9.68 -26.69 -16.08
N TYR A 171 -9.62 -27.97 -15.72
CA TYR A 171 -9.95 -29.10 -16.59
C TYR A 171 -10.43 -30.30 -15.78
N THR A 172 -11.16 -31.21 -16.42
CA THR A 172 -11.64 -32.47 -15.83
C THR A 172 -10.58 -33.56 -15.89
N PRO A 173 -10.58 -34.56 -14.99
CA PRO A 173 -9.64 -35.69 -15.09
C PRO A 173 -9.66 -36.37 -16.46
N GLU A 174 -10.83 -36.48 -17.09
CA GLU A 174 -10.98 -37.03 -18.44
C GLU A 174 -10.31 -36.16 -19.51
N GLU A 175 -10.38 -34.84 -19.38
CA GLU A 175 -9.65 -33.90 -20.26
C GLU A 175 -8.14 -33.97 -20.03
N GLY A 176 -7.68 -34.18 -18.79
CA GLY A 176 -6.27 -34.37 -18.47
C GLY A 176 -5.70 -35.67 -19.08
N GLU A 177 -6.45 -36.77 -19.01
CA GLU A 177 -6.10 -38.02 -19.68
C GLU A 177 -6.13 -37.85 -21.21
N ALA A 178 -7.16 -37.19 -21.75
CA ALA A 178 -7.24 -36.90 -23.18
C ALA A 178 -6.11 -35.99 -23.68
N ALA A 179 -5.67 -35.02 -22.89
CA ALA A 179 -4.51 -34.18 -23.17
C ALA A 179 -3.21 -34.98 -23.12
N THR A 180 -3.05 -35.85 -22.13
CA THR A 180 -1.91 -36.78 -22.04
C THR A 180 -1.85 -37.67 -23.27
N ASP A 181 -2.98 -38.23 -23.70
CA ASP A 181 -3.08 -39.00 -24.94
C ASP A 181 -2.81 -38.11 -26.17
N TYR A 182 -3.35 -36.89 -26.23
CA TYR A 182 -3.12 -35.99 -27.37
C TYR A 182 -1.64 -35.64 -27.56
N ILE A 183 -0.92 -35.41 -26.46
CA ILE A 183 0.51 -35.07 -26.48
C ILE A 183 1.38 -36.31 -26.65
N THR A 184 1.11 -37.40 -25.93
CA THR A 184 2.00 -38.57 -25.90
C THR A 184 1.62 -39.67 -26.89
N ALA A 185 0.35 -39.80 -27.27
CA ALA A 185 -0.08 -40.90 -28.12
C ALA A 185 0.46 -40.76 -29.54
N THR A 186 0.79 -41.92 -30.12
CA THR A 186 1.18 -42.04 -31.52
C THR A 186 -0.02 -42.03 -32.48
N ASN A 187 -1.19 -41.63 -32.00
CA ASN A 187 -2.40 -41.57 -32.82
C ASN A 187 -2.25 -40.49 -33.90
N MET A 188 -2.90 -40.69 -35.05
CA MET A 188 -2.77 -39.78 -36.20
C MET A 188 -3.27 -38.35 -35.92
N ASP A 189 -4.07 -38.19 -34.86
CA ASP A 189 -4.62 -36.90 -34.45
C ASP A 189 -3.76 -36.21 -33.37
N GLY A 190 -2.75 -36.88 -32.81
CA GLY A 190 -1.91 -36.35 -31.74
C GLY A 190 -0.93 -35.27 -32.23
N TYR A 191 -0.55 -34.36 -31.32
CA TYR A 191 0.35 -33.25 -31.63
C TYR A 191 1.69 -33.74 -32.20
N ASN A 192 2.26 -34.79 -31.60
CA ASN A 192 3.51 -35.41 -32.05
C ASN A 192 3.46 -35.95 -33.49
N TYR A 193 2.31 -36.50 -33.91
CA TYR A 193 2.15 -36.96 -35.30
C TYR A 193 2.00 -35.77 -36.25
N SER A 194 1.23 -34.75 -35.84
CA SER A 194 1.00 -33.53 -36.62
C SER A 194 2.28 -32.75 -36.90
N THR A 195 3.18 -32.63 -35.92
CA THR A 195 4.51 -32.00 -36.10
C THR A 195 5.51 -32.95 -36.76
N GLY A 196 5.49 -34.24 -36.41
CA GLY A 196 6.41 -35.25 -36.93
C GLY A 196 6.34 -35.47 -38.45
N LYS A 197 5.20 -35.19 -39.10
CA LYS A 197 5.04 -35.34 -40.56
C LYS A 197 6.07 -34.56 -41.39
N TYR A 198 6.58 -33.43 -40.88
CA TYR A 198 7.60 -32.63 -41.57
C TYR A 198 8.98 -33.32 -41.58
N LEU A 199 9.30 -34.06 -40.52
CA LEU A 199 10.53 -34.86 -40.44
C LEU A 199 10.44 -36.12 -41.33
N VAL A 200 9.25 -36.69 -41.49
CA VAL A 200 9.03 -37.92 -42.29
C VAL A 200 9.46 -37.74 -43.74
N VAL A 201 9.20 -36.58 -44.37
CA VAL A 201 9.59 -36.33 -45.77
C VAL A 201 11.11 -36.37 -45.92
N ALA A 202 11.83 -35.69 -45.04
CA ALA A 202 13.28 -35.69 -45.01
C ALA A 202 13.86 -37.09 -44.75
N MET A 203 13.31 -37.82 -43.79
CA MET A 203 13.70 -39.20 -43.50
C MET A 203 13.44 -40.15 -44.68
N ALA A 204 12.31 -40.00 -45.36
CA ALA A 204 12.00 -40.80 -46.55
C ALA A 204 12.99 -40.53 -47.69
N LEU A 205 13.39 -39.28 -47.91
CA LEU A 205 14.41 -38.92 -48.91
C LEU A 205 15.80 -39.42 -48.51
N ALA A 206 16.15 -39.36 -47.23
CA ALA A 206 17.40 -39.93 -46.70
C ALA A 206 17.46 -41.46 -46.91
N LEU A 207 16.39 -42.17 -46.55
CA LEU A 207 16.27 -43.62 -46.75
C LEU A 207 16.28 -43.99 -48.24
N LEU A 208 15.57 -43.23 -49.07
CA LEU A 208 15.57 -43.40 -50.51
C LEU A 208 16.99 -43.23 -51.08
N ASN A 209 17.74 -42.22 -50.63
CA ASN A 209 19.14 -42.04 -51.00
C ASN A 209 20.01 -43.24 -50.58
N ILE A 210 19.84 -43.74 -49.34
CA ILE A 210 20.55 -44.94 -48.85
C ILE A 210 20.21 -46.18 -49.71
N VAL A 211 18.94 -46.38 -50.07
CA VAL A 211 18.51 -47.50 -50.92
C VAL A 211 19.10 -47.38 -52.32
N PHE A 212 19.03 -46.21 -52.94
CA PHE A 212 19.66 -45.96 -54.25
C PHE A 212 21.16 -46.21 -54.21
N TRP A 213 21.82 -45.71 -53.16
CA TRP A 213 23.24 -45.92 -52.92
C TRP A 213 23.57 -47.41 -52.74
N PHE A 214 22.80 -48.14 -51.94
CA PHE A 214 22.99 -49.57 -51.70
C PHE A 214 22.75 -50.41 -52.95
N ILE A 215 21.69 -50.13 -53.72
CA ILE A 215 21.45 -50.79 -55.02
C ILE A 215 22.61 -50.53 -55.98
N PHE A 216 23.13 -49.31 -56.01
CA PHE A 216 24.26 -48.96 -56.86
C PHE A 216 25.56 -49.67 -56.44
N VAL A 217 25.85 -49.71 -55.13
CA VAL A 217 27.00 -50.45 -54.55
C VAL A 217 26.86 -51.94 -54.84
N LEU A 218 25.70 -52.56 -54.56
CA LEU A 218 25.45 -53.97 -54.83
C LEU A 218 25.50 -54.27 -56.32
N GLY A 219 24.92 -53.42 -57.18
CA GLY A 219 25.00 -53.56 -58.62
C GLY A 219 26.45 -53.61 -59.09
N ARG A 220 27.32 -52.74 -58.56
CA ARG A 220 28.75 -52.78 -58.85
C ARG A 220 29.47 -53.98 -58.25
N CYS A 221 29.28 -54.27 -56.97
CA CYS A 221 29.96 -55.37 -56.28
C CYS A 221 29.53 -56.73 -56.84
N CYS A 222 28.24 -56.96 -57.08
CA CYS A 222 27.73 -58.22 -57.63
C CYS A 222 28.14 -58.41 -59.10
N CYS A 223 28.18 -57.36 -59.92
CA CYS A 223 28.69 -57.48 -61.30
C CYS A 223 30.22 -57.74 -61.35
N CYS A 224 31.00 -57.30 -60.36
CA CYS A 224 32.43 -57.60 -60.28
C CYS A 224 32.74 -58.97 -59.64
N CYS A 225 31.97 -59.41 -58.63
CA CYS A 225 32.24 -60.65 -57.90
C CYS A 225 31.62 -61.92 -58.53
N LEU A 226 30.58 -61.81 -59.38
CA LEU A 226 30.02 -62.95 -60.13
C LEU A 226 30.71 -63.20 -61.49
N HIS A 227 31.75 -62.43 -61.81
CA HIS A 227 32.44 -62.46 -63.11
C HIS A 227 33.25 -63.74 -63.35
N SER A 228 33.47 -64.61 -62.36
CA SER A 228 34.13 -65.90 -62.65
C SER A 228 33.19 -66.92 -63.29
N THR A 229 31.86 -66.78 -63.22
CA THR A 229 30.96 -67.90 -63.61
C THR A 229 29.55 -67.57 -64.12
N CYS A 230 29.06 -66.32 -64.15
CA CYS A 230 27.68 -66.04 -64.57
C CYS A 230 27.57 -65.30 -65.93
N CYS A 231 26.90 -65.94 -66.91
CA CYS A 231 26.74 -65.59 -68.34
C CYS A 231 25.98 -64.28 -68.69
N CYS A 232 26.13 -63.19 -67.93
CA CYS A 232 25.49 -61.90 -68.27
C CYS A 232 26.32 -61.05 -69.27
N ILE A 233 26.79 -61.65 -70.36
CA ILE A 233 27.42 -60.95 -71.52
C ILE A 233 26.45 -59.95 -72.19
N LYS A 234 25.14 -60.00 -71.86
CA LYS A 234 24.12 -59.10 -72.43
C LYS A 234 23.79 -57.84 -71.61
N CYS A 235 24.32 -57.68 -70.39
CA CYS A 235 23.97 -56.52 -69.55
C CYS A 235 24.89 -55.31 -69.71
N SER A 236 26.08 -55.48 -70.30
CA SER A 236 26.84 -54.37 -70.87
C SER A 236 26.56 -54.37 -72.37
N SER A 237 25.61 -53.54 -72.81
CA SER A 237 25.48 -53.27 -74.24
C SER A 237 26.83 -52.69 -74.68
N LYS A 238 27.50 -53.36 -75.63
CA LYS A 238 28.75 -52.88 -76.20
C LYS A 238 28.60 -51.36 -76.46
N PRO A 239 29.51 -50.51 -75.93
CA PRO A 239 29.45 -49.09 -76.22
C PRO A 239 29.39 -48.94 -77.75
N LYS A 240 28.52 -48.04 -78.24
CA LYS A 240 28.44 -47.79 -79.67
C LYS A 240 29.82 -47.30 -80.14
N GLU A 241 30.36 -47.94 -81.18
CA GLU A 241 31.67 -47.66 -81.82
C GLU A 241 31.80 -46.21 -82.35
N GLU A 242 30.75 -45.40 -82.29
CA GLU A 242 30.83 -43.97 -82.59
C GLU A 242 31.35 -43.21 -81.35
N GLY A 243 32.68 -43.08 -81.28
CA GLY A 243 33.36 -42.29 -80.25
C GLY A 243 32.75 -40.89 -80.11
N TYR A 244 32.33 -40.53 -78.90
CA TYR A 244 31.82 -39.19 -78.63
C TYR A 244 32.93 -38.16 -78.87
N SER A 245 32.59 -37.00 -79.45
CA SER A 245 33.58 -35.94 -79.63
C SER A 245 34.17 -35.51 -78.27
N VAL A 246 35.49 -35.36 -78.21
CA VAL A 246 36.27 -34.91 -77.04
C VAL A 246 35.67 -33.65 -76.39
N CYS A 247 35.08 -32.77 -77.22
CA CYS A 247 34.42 -31.55 -76.77
C CYS A 247 33.20 -31.83 -75.87
N TYR A 248 32.39 -32.84 -76.18
CA TYR A 248 31.20 -33.17 -75.38
C TYR A 248 31.53 -34.00 -74.13
N GLN A 249 32.58 -34.81 -74.19
CA GLN A 249 32.99 -35.68 -73.09
C GLN A 249 33.58 -34.92 -71.90
N VAL A 250 34.31 -33.83 -72.15
CA VAL A 250 35.01 -33.09 -71.09
C VAL A 250 34.28 -31.82 -70.69
N ARG A 251 33.85 -31.02 -71.68
CA ARG A 251 33.29 -29.68 -71.40
C ARG A 251 32.01 -29.78 -70.57
N THR A 252 31.21 -30.80 -70.84
CA THR A 252 29.93 -31.01 -70.19
C THR A 252 30.10 -31.33 -68.69
N PRO A 253 30.92 -32.33 -68.27
CA PRO A 253 31.22 -32.54 -66.85
C PRO A 253 31.81 -31.32 -66.15
N ILE A 254 32.79 -30.64 -66.76
CA ILE A 254 33.42 -29.46 -66.16
C ILE A 254 32.37 -28.36 -65.89
N PHE A 255 31.52 -28.08 -66.89
CA PHE A 255 30.45 -27.10 -66.72
C PHE A 255 29.49 -27.49 -65.59
N PHE A 256 29.09 -28.76 -65.50
CA PHE A 256 28.22 -29.25 -64.43
C PHE A 256 28.87 -29.14 -63.05
N TYR A 257 30.13 -29.57 -62.88
CA TYR A 257 30.84 -29.45 -61.61
C TYR A 257 31.02 -28.00 -61.18
N LEU A 258 31.33 -27.08 -62.10
CA LEU A 258 31.42 -25.65 -61.80
C LEU A 258 30.05 -25.05 -61.44
N PHE A 259 28.98 -25.47 -62.13
CA PHE A 259 27.63 -25.05 -61.81
C PHE A 259 27.20 -25.52 -60.41
N PHE A 260 27.36 -26.81 -60.10
CA PHE A 260 27.03 -27.33 -58.78
C PHE A 260 27.94 -26.79 -57.68
N LEU A 261 29.21 -26.51 -57.97
CA LEU A 261 30.10 -25.79 -57.06
C LEU A 261 29.51 -24.41 -56.72
N ALA A 262 29.08 -23.63 -57.71
CA ALA A 262 28.46 -22.33 -57.48
C ALA A 262 27.16 -22.46 -56.66
N CYS A 263 26.33 -23.48 -56.93
CA CYS A 263 25.12 -23.75 -56.17
C CYS A 263 25.40 -24.18 -54.71
N ILE A 264 26.44 -24.98 -54.48
CA ILE A 264 26.82 -25.45 -53.14
C ILE A 264 27.46 -24.33 -52.34
N VAL A 265 28.28 -23.48 -52.97
CA VAL A 265 28.78 -22.25 -52.35
C VAL A 265 27.61 -21.32 -51.98
N GLY A 266 26.65 -21.14 -52.90
CA GLY A 266 25.43 -20.37 -52.61
C GLY A 266 24.63 -20.94 -51.43
N ALA A 267 24.42 -22.25 -51.39
CA ALA A 267 23.76 -22.93 -50.28
C ALA A 267 24.53 -22.82 -48.95
N SER A 268 25.88 -22.84 -49.02
CA SER A 268 26.73 -22.66 -47.84
C SER A 268 26.64 -21.24 -47.29
N PHE A 269 26.56 -20.24 -48.19
CA PHE A 269 26.40 -18.85 -47.80
C PHE A 269 25.04 -18.61 -47.16
N THR A 270 23.95 -19.18 -47.72
CA THR A 270 22.62 -19.06 -47.10
C THR A 270 22.54 -19.75 -45.74
N ALA A 271 23.18 -20.90 -45.56
CA ALA A 271 23.21 -21.58 -44.26
C ALA A 271 24.07 -20.83 -43.25
N PHE A 272 25.17 -20.21 -43.69
CA PHE A 272 26.03 -19.40 -42.83
C PHE A 272 25.33 -18.12 -42.36
N LEU A 273 24.64 -17.41 -43.27
CA LEU A 273 23.82 -16.26 -42.89
C LEU A 273 22.72 -16.67 -41.91
N GLY A 274 21.99 -17.76 -42.18
CA GLY A 274 20.96 -18.24 -41.27
C GLY A 274 21.50 -18.65 -39.89
N ASP A 275 22.70 -19.23 -39.80
CA ASP A 275 23.34 -19.57 -38.52
C ASP A 275 23.78 -18.33 -37.74
N LYS A 276 24.23 -17.27 -38.43
CA LYS A 276 24.53 -15.97 -37.82
C LYS A 276 23.26 -15.31 -37.31
N ASP A 277 22.22 -15.19 -38.13
CA ASP A 277 20.93 -14.61 -37.75
C ASP A 277 20.32 -15.34 -36.54
N MET A 278 20.36 -16.68 -36.55
CA MET A 278 19.90 -17.51 -35.45
C MET A 278 20.76 -17.33 -34.19
N GLY A 279 22.07 -17.13 -34.32
CA GLY A 279 22.97 -16.90 -33.18
C GLY A 279 22.78 -15.54 -32.52
N THR A 280 22.64 -14.49 -33.31
CA THR A 280 22.33 -13.14 -32.82
C THR A 280 20.96 -13.12 -32.18
N SER A 281 19.94 -13.65 -32.86
CA SER A 281 18.57 -13.69 -32.34
C SER A 281 18.41 -14.49 -31.05
N LEU A 282 19.15 -15.60 -30.86
CA LEU A 282 19.12 -16.31 -29.58
C LEU A 282 19.74 -15.48 -28.45
N GLY A 283 20.81 -14.74 -28.74
CA GLY A 283 21.43 -13.81 -27.79
C GLY A 283 20.44 -12.71 -27.40
N ASP A 284 19.92 -11.99 -28.39
CA ASP A 284 18.96 -10.90 -28.19
C ASP A 284 17.69 -11.38 -27.46
N LEU A 285 17.17 -12.56 -27.82
CA LEU A 285 16.02 -13.17 -27.14
C LEU A 285 16.28 -13.40 -25.65
N PHE A 286 17.46 -13.95 -25.29
CA PHE A 286 17.81 -14.21 -23.90
C PHE A 286 18.12 -12.92 -23.14
N ASP A 287 18.80 -11.96 -23.77
CA ASP A 287 19.12 -10.67 -23.18
C ASP A 287 17.85 -9.85 -22.92
N HIS A 288 16.96 -9.69 -23.90
CA HIS A 288 15.66 -9.02 -23.71
C HIS A 288 14.77 -9.73 -22.68
N SER A 289 14.80 -11.08 -22.65
CA SER A 289 14.06 -11.83 -21.63
C SER A 289 14.64 -11.60 -20.23
N ARG A 290 15.97 -11.55 -20.10
CA ARG A 290 16.67 -11.33 -18.82
C ARG A 290 16.43 -9.92 -18.30
N GLU A 291 16.64 -8.92 -19.16
CA GLU A 291 16.38 -7.51 -18.86
C GLU A 291 14.92 -7.31 -18.45
N GLY A 292 13.98 -7.87 -19.21
CA GLY A 292 12.56 -7.75 -18.88
C GLY A 292 12.15 -8.43 -17.57
N LEU A 293 12.77 -9.56 -17.20
CA LEU A 293 12.53 -10.21 -15.91
C LEU A 293 13.20 -9.46 -14.76
N ASP A 294 14.38 -8.88 -14.96
CA ASP A 294 15.08 -8.06 -13.95
C ASP A 294 14.34 -6.74 -13.69
N ASP A 295 13.82 -6.11 -14.74
CA ASP A 295 12.94 -4.95 -14.64
C ASP A 295 11.63 -5.30 -13.95
N LEU A 296 11.03 -6.45 -14.26
CA LEU A 296 9.82 -6.93 -13.58
C LEU A 296 10.08 -7.21 -12.10
N LYS A 297 11.22 -7.83 -11.77
CA LYS A 297 11.62 -8.05 -10.38
C LYS A 297 11.79 -6.74 -9.64
N SER A 298 12.57 -5.80 -10.20
CA SER A 298 12.81 -4.49 -9.59
C SER A 298 11.49 -3.73 -9.40
N PHE A 299 10.60 -3.79 -10.40
CA PHE A 299 9.27 -3.21 -10.31
C PHE A 299 8.42 -3.82 -9.18
N LEU A 300 8.46 -5.15 -9.00
CA LEU A 300 7.71 -5.81 -7.94
C LEU A 300 8.28 -5.50 -6.55
N GLU A 301 9.60 -5.35 -6.42
CA GLU A 301 10.26 -4.89 -5.18
C GLU A 301 9.86 -3.43 -4.85
N ASP A 302 9.93 -2.54 -5.84
CA ASP A 302 9.53 -1.14 -5.70
C ASP A 302 8.02 -0.98 -5.43
N ALA A 303 7.21 -1.98 -5.77
CA ALA A 303 5.78 -2.02 -5.49
C ALA A 303 5.44 -2.65 -4.13
N SER A 304 6.20 -3.67 -3.68
CA SER A 304 5.95 -4.34 -2.39
C SER A 304 6.36 -3.47 -1.21
N ASP A 305 7.51 -2.79 -1.31
CA ASP A 305 8.08 -2.03 -0.18
C ASP A 305 7.13 -0.95 0.35
N PRO A 306 6.51 -0.09 -0.48
CA PRO A 306 5.53 0.88 0.00
C PRO A 306 4.27 0.23 0.58
N MET A 307 3.85 -0.93 0.05
CA MET A 307 2.67 -1.64 0.59
C MET A 307 2.94 -2.18 2.01
N GLU A 308 4.12 -2.76 2.24
CA GLU A 308 4.54 -3.20 3.58
C GLU A 308 4.63 -2.01 4.56
N GLU A 309 5.15 -0.87 4.10
CA GLU A 309 5.22 0.35 4.90
C GLU A 309 3.83 0.92 5.21
N ILE A 310 2.91 0.95 4.24
CA ILE A 310 1.51 1.36 4.47
C ILE A 310 0.83 0.41 5.47
N SER A 311 0.99 -0.90 5.34
CA SER A 311 0.45 -1.88 6.29
C SER A 311 0.95 -1.60 7.72
N GLY A 312 2.25 -1.34 7.86
CA GLY A 312 2.87 -0.96 9.14
C GLY A 312 2.36 0.37 9.71
N LEU A 313 2.23 1.40 8.87
CA LEU A 313 1.74 2.72 9.26
C LEU A 313 0.26 2.70 9.63
N VAL A 314 -0.59 2.02 8.86
CA VAL A 314 -2.01 1.81 9.18
C VAL A 314 -2.15 1.07 10.50
N GLY A 315 -1.33 0.03 10.73
CA GLY A 315 -1.29 -0.70 12.00
C GLY A 315 -0.92 0.18 13.20
N SER A 316 0.09 1.04 13.04
CA SER A 316 0.54 1.97 14.09
C SER A 316 -0.46 3.09 14.35
N ALA A 317 -1.03 3.68 13.29
CA ALA A 317 -2.01 4.75 13.36
C ALA A 317 -3.28 4.28 14.09
N ALA A 318 -3.78 3.10 13.73
CA ALA A 318 -4.98 2.55 14.34
C ALA A 318 -4.74 2.06 15.78
N THR A 319 -3.55 1.55 16.11
CA THR A 319 -3.20 1.28 17.53
C THR A 319 -3.17 2.55 18.37
N SER A 320 -2.65 3.64 17.80
CA SER A 320 -2.60 4.95 18.46
C SER A 320 -4.00 5.54 18.63
N ALA A 321 -4.81 5.51 17.58
CA ALA A 321 -6.20 5.93 17.61
C ALA A 321 -7.01 5.10 18.61
N SER A 322 -6.87 3.77 18.60
CA SER A 322 -7.53 2.88 19.57
C SER A 322 -7.13 3.23 21.01
N THR A 323 -5.86 3.54 21.27
CA THR A 323 -5.40 3.92 22.62
C THR A 323 -6.06 5.21 23.08
N ILE A 324 -6.09 6.25 22.24
CA ILE A 324 -6.71 7.55 22.57
C ILE A 324 -8.22 7.44 22.69
N LEU A 325 -8.87 6.72 21.77
CA LEU A 325 -10.33 6.57 21.74
C LEU A 325 -10.84 5.64 22.85
N SER A 326 -10.05 4.67 23.30
CA SER A 326 -10.42 3.77 24.39
C SER A 326 -10.46 4.44 25.77
N ASP A 327 -9.82 5.60 25.92
CA ASP A 327 -9.80 6.38 27.16
C ASP A 327 -10.75 7.57 27.10
N ASN A 328 -11.83 7.50 26.30
CA ASN A 328 -12.79 8.61 26.15
C ASN A 328 -13.86 8.68 27.24
N ASP A 329 -13.84 7.77 28.23
CA ASP A 329 -14.81 7.74 29.34
C ASP A 329 -14.82 9.07 30.12
N TYR A 330 -13.68 9.78 30.17
CA TYR A 330 -13.57 11.09 30.83
C TYR A 330 -14.51 12.13 30.23
N VAL A 331 -14.83 12.05 28.92
CA VAL A 331 -15.67 13.04 28.23
C VAL A 331 -17.05 13.13 28.87
N ARG A 332 -17.57 11.98 29.32
CA ARG A 332 -18.84 11.87 30.02
C ARG A 332 -18.67 11.97 31.53
N ASP A 333 -17.72 11.24 32.10
CA ASP A 333 -17.54 11.14 33.55
C ASP A 333 -17.14 12.49 34.19
N ASP A 334 -16.21 13.23 33.57
CA ASP A 334 -15.78 14.52 34.11
C ASP A 334 -16.87 15.57 33.95
N MET A 335 -17.66 15.51 32.86
CA MET A 335 -18.77 16.42 32.67
C MET A 335 -19.93 16.12 33.64
N ASP A 336 -20.28 14.85 33.84
CA ASP A 336 -21.23 14.41 34.87
C ASP A 336 -20.75 14.86 36.27
N ALA A 337 -19.45 14.84 36.52
CA ALA A 337 -18.87 15.36 37.76
C ALA A 337 -19.02 16.89 37.89
N VAL A 338 -18.88 17.66 36.81
CA VAL A 338 -19.12 19.12 36.80
C VAL A 338 -20.61 19.42 37.06
N VAL A 339 -21.51 18.76 36.34
CA VAL A 339 -22.97 18.92 36.53
C VAL A 339 -23.38 18.50 37.94
N LYS A 340 -22.83 17.40 38.47
CA LYS A 340 -23.04 16.99 39.86
C LYS A 340 -22.52 18.05 40.83
N SER A 341 -21.32 18.61 40.60
CA SER A 341 -20.74 19.64 41.45
C SER A 341 -21.61 20.90 41.50
N LEU A 342 -22.20 21.30 40.36
CA LEU A 342 -23.12 22.41 40.31
C LEU A 342 -24.43 22.11 41.06
N ASN A 343 -25.01 20.92 40.89
CA ASN A 343 -26.22 20.51 41.62
C ASN A 343 -26.00 20.40 43.14
N ASP A 344 -24.85 19.87 43.55
CA ASP A 344 -24.44 19.81 44.94
C ASP A 344 -24.31 21.24 45.50
N TRP A 345 -23.73 22.17 44.72
CA TRP A 345 -23.60 23.59 45.10
C TRP A 345 -24.98 24.22 45.34
N GLY A 346 -25.91 24.02 44.42
CA GLY A 346 -27.29 24.51 44.56
C GLY A 346 -28.02 23.93 45.77
N THR A 347 -27.72 22.67 46.12
CA THR A 347 -28.30 21.99 47.28
C THR A 347 -27.73 22.52 48.60
N ILE A 348 -26.42 22.77 48.66
CA ILE A 348 -25.75 23.28 49.87
C ILE A 348 -26.22 24.70 50.19
N TYR A 349 -26.33 25.56 49.17
CA TYR A 349 -26.68 26.97 49.33
C TYR A 349 -28.16 27.26 49.08
N SER A 350 -29.01 26.22 49.08
CA SER A 350 -30.42 26.35 48.66
C SER A 350 -31.22 27.31 49.54
N ALA A 351 -30.92 27.34 50.85
CA ALA A 351 -31.62 28.18 51.82
C ALA A 351 -31.29 29.67 51.62
N GLU A 352 -30.04 29.96 51.26
CA GLU A 352 -29.54 31.31 51.00
C GLU A 352 -30.02 31.81 49.63
N LEU A 353 -30.03 30.94 48.62
CA LEU A 353 -30.63 31.24 47.32
C LEU A 353 -32.13 31.52 47.42
N GLU A 354 -32.86 30.81 48.29
CA GLU A 354 -34.27 31.08 48.56
C GLU A 354 -34.50 32.42 49.26
N LYS A 355 -33.63 32.80 50.21
CA LYS A 355 -33.69 34.12 50.86
C LYS A 355 -33.44 35.27 49.88
N ALA A 356 -32.60 35.03 48.88
CA ALA A 356 -32.26 36.00 47.85
C ALA A 356 -33.25 36.09 46.69
N ASP A 357 -34.27 35.22 46.65
CA ASP A 357 -35.11 35.00 45.46
C ASP A 357 -34.30 34.61 44.20
N ALA A 358 -33.06 34.12 44.38
CA ALA A 358 -32.14 33.74 43.30
C ALA A 358 -32.25 32.25 42.90
N LYS A 359 -33.01 31.46 43.66
CA LYS A 359 -33.17 30.01 43.41
C LYS A 359 -33.68 29.71 41.99
N GLY A 360 -34.66 30.48 41.49
CA GLY A 360 -35.20 30.27 40.15
C GLY A 360 -34.17 30.50 39.05
N MET A 361 -33.31 31.50 39.21
CA MET A 361 -32.21 31.77 38.27
C MET A 361 -31.16 30.67 38.33
N PHE A 362 -30.81 30.19 39.52
CA PHE A 362 -29.90 29.07 39.67
C PHE A 362 -30.44 27.80 39.00
N ASP A 363 -31.71 27.46 39.25
CA ASP A 363 -32.35 26.28 38.65
C ASP A 363 -32.36 26.39 37.11
N GLU A 364 -32.58 27.59 36.56
CA GLU A 364 -32.50 27.86 35.12
C GLU A 364 -31.08 27.72 34.57
N VAL A 365 -30.05 28.17 35.31
CA VAL A 365 -28.64 28.00 34.94
C VAL A 365 -28.22 26.53 35.01
N ALA A 366 -28.61 25.80 36.06
CA ALA A 366 -28.28 24.38 36.22
C ALA A 366 -28.97 23.51 35.15
N LEU A 367 -30.24 23.79 34.85
CA LEU A 367 -30.95 23.15 33.75
C LEU A 367 -30.35 23.53 32.39
N GLY A 368 -30.06 24.82 32.17
CA GLY A 368 -29.42 25.28 30.94
C GLY A 368 -28.04 24.68 30.73
N LEU A 369 -27.27 24.47 31.79
CA LEU A 369 -25.99 23.76 31.71
C LEU A 369 -26.21 22.33 31.24
N SER A 370 -27.06 21.57 31.94
CA SER A 370 -27.36 20.18 31.59
C SER A 370 -27.92 20.04 30.16
N ASP A 371 -28.86 20.91 29.78
CA ASP A 371 -29.55 20.86 28.48
C ASP A 371 -28.63 21.22 27.31
N ASN A 372 -27.63 22.09 27.52
CA ASN A 372 -26.68 22.48 26.47
C ASN A 372 -25.48 21.54 26.40
N VAL A 373 -25.09 20.94 27.53
CA VAL A 373 -23.91 20.07 27.64
C VAL A 373 -24.19 18.65 27.16
N ASP A 374 -25.33 18.05 27.52
CA ASP A 374 -25.67 16.68 27.11
C ASP A 374 -25.60 16.46 25.59
N PRO A 375 -26.14 17.37 24.74
CA PRO A 375 -25.99 17.27 23.29
C PRO A 375 -24.54 17.32 22.83
N ILE A 376 -23.72 18.20 23.43
CA ILE A 376 -22.29 18.33 23.09
C ILE A 376 -21.53 17.05 23.42
N VAL A 377 -21.70 16.53 24.63
CA VAL A 377 -21.07 15.27 25.06
C VAL A 377 -21.53 14.12 24.17
N THR A 378 -22.82 14.06 23.83
CA THR A 378 -23.36 13.02 22.94
C THR A 378 -22.79 13.13 21.53
N GLU A 379 -22.63 14.34 21.00
CA GLU A 379 -22.06 14.58 19.67
C GLU A 379 -20.58 14.19 19.63
N ILE A 380 -19.77 14.62 20.61
CA ILE A 380 -18.36 14.24 20.73
C ILE A 380 -18.19 12.73 20.90
N GLN A 381 -18.99 12.10 21.78
CA GLN A 381 -18.94 10.65 21.96
C GLN A 381 -19.34 9.92 20.68
N SER A 382 -20.37 10.39 19.98
CA SER A 382 -20.79 9.83 18.69
C SER A 382 -19.68 9.97 17.63
N THR A 383 -18.93 11.08 17.61
CA THR A 383 -17.78 11.26 16.73
C THR A 383 -16.66 10.28 17.09
N PHE A 384 -16.34 10.12 18.36
CA PHE A 384 -15.32 9.14 18.81
C PHE A 384 -15.73 7.69 18.53
N ASP A 385 -17.00 7.35 18.74
CA ASP A 385 -17.53 6.02 18.42
C ASP A 385 -17.49 5.78 16.90
N THR A 386 -17.87 6.77 16.09
CA THR A 386 -17.80 6.68 14.63
C THR A 386 -16.36 6.59 14.12
N LEU A 387 -15.43 7.32 14.72
CA LEU A 387 -14.00 7.27 14.38
C LEU A 387 -13.40 5.92 14.83
N SER A 388 -13.80 5.41 15.99
CA SER A 388 -13.35 4.10 16.49
C SER A 388 -13.89 2.98 15.61
N GLU A 389 -15.18 2.96 15.30
CA GLU A 389 -15.80 1.96 14.43
C GLU A 389 -15.22 2.07 13.02
N GLY A 390 -15.16 3.28 12.45
CA GLY A 390 -14.63 3.52 11.12
C GLY A 390 -13.15 3.13 10.97
N LEU A 391 -12.29 3.66 11.84
CA LEU A 391 -10.84 3.49 11.71
C LEU A 391 -10.36 2.13 12.21
N VAL A 392 -10.86 1.65 13.37
CA VAL A 392 -10.38 0.39 13.99
C VAL A 392 -11.01 -0.83 13.30
N GLU A 393 -12.29 -0.79 12.91
CA GLU A 393 -12.91 -1.91 12.21
C GLU A 393 -12.40 -2.01 10.76
N GLN A 394 -12.23 -0.88 10.05
CA GLN A 394 -11.65 -0.91 8.71
C GLN A 394 -10.16 -1.21 8.70
N GLN A 395 -9.42 -0.94 9.79
CA GLN A 395 -7.99 -1.29 9.88
C GLN A 395 -7.79 -2.79 9.62
N GLY A 396 -8.55 -3.66 10.30
CA GLY A 396 -8.39 -5.11 10.14
C GLY A 396 -8.59 -5.56 8.70
N SER A 397 -9.63 -5.04 8.04
CA SER A 397 -9.93 -5.33 6.63
C SER A 397 -8.87 -4.76 5.68
N THR A 398 -8.45 -3.51 5.89
CA THR A 398 -7.48 -2.81 5.02
C THR A 398 -6.09 -3.40 5.15
N GLN A 399 -5.64 -3.67 6.38
CA GLN A 399 -4.36 -4.32 6.64
C GLN A 399 -4.34 -5.72 6.02
N ALA A 400 -5.39 -6.52 6.20
CA ALA A 400 -5.43 -7.84 5.60
C ALA A 400 -5.45 -7.80 4.07
N LEU A 401 -6.14 -6.83 3.46
CA LEU A 401 -6.14 -6.63 2.00
C LEU A 401 -4.76 -6.23 1.47
N ILE A 402 -4.03 -5.37 2.21
CA ILE A 402 -2.67 -4.99 1.84
C ILE A 402 -1.72 -6.17 2.01
N ASP A 403 -1.82 -6.91 3.12
CA ASP A 403 -1.00 -8.09 3.38
C ASP A 403 -1.25 -9.19 2.33
N ASP A 404 -2.49 -9.37 1.87
CA ASP A 404 -2.86 -10.28 0.76
C ASP A 404 -2.23 -9.80 -0.57
N ALA A 405 -2.32 -8.51 -0.89
CA ALA A 405 -1.70 -7.95 -2.08
C ALA A 405 -0.16 -8.07 -2.06
N VAL A 406 0.47 -7.83 -0.91
CA VAL A 406 1.91 -8.04 -0.70
C VAL A 406 2.28 -9.51 -0.88
N PHE A 407 1.46 -10.41 -0.35
CA PHE A 407 1.64 -11.85 -0.53
C PHE A 407 1.57 -12.24 -2.02
N GLU A 408 0.56 -11.78 -2.76
CA GLU A 408 0.41 -12.05 -4.20
C GLU A 408 1.59 -11.46 -5.02
N VAL A 409 2.08 -10.26 -4.67
CA VAL A 409 3.25 -9.65 -5.31
C VAL A 409 4.53 -10.45 -5.03
N ASN A 410 4.73 -10.92 -3.81
CA ASN A 410 5.87 -11.75 -3.44
C ASN A 410 5.84 -13.13 -4.12
N GLU A 411 4.66 -13.74 -4.27
CA GLU A 411 4.51 -15.00 -5.02
C GLU A 411 4.82 -14.81 -6.52
N LEU A 412 4.39 -13.68 -7.10
CA LEU A 412 4.76 -13.31 -8.46
C LEU A 412 6.28 -13.09 -8.59
N LYS A 413 6.90 -12.42 -7.61
CA LYS A 413 8.35 -12.21 -7.57
C LYS A 413 9.12 -13.53 -7.53
N ASP A 414 8.73 -14.48 -6.67
CA ASP A 414 9.34 -15.82 -6.60
C ASP A 414 9.18 -16.58 -7.92
N THR A 415 8.03 -16.42 -8.59
CA THR A 415 7.77 -17.00 -9.91
C THR A 415 8.69 -16.40 -10.98
N VAL A 416 8.90 -15.08 -10.97
CA VAL A 416 9.81 -14.36 -11.88
C VAL A 416 11.26 -14.79 -11.65
N ASP A 417 11.71 -14.90 -10.41
CA ASP A 417 13.04 -15.41 -10.06
C ASP A 417 13.24 -16.84 -10.57
N GLY A 418 12.23 -17.69 -10.40
CA GLY A 418 12.24 -19.05 -10.93
C GLY A 418 12.26 -19.14 -12.46
N PHE A 419 11.84 -18.09 -13.19
CA PHE A 419 12.02 -18.00 -14.63
C PHE A 419 13.39 -17.48 -15.02
N TYR A 420 13.91 -16.49 -14.29
CA TYR A 420 15.23 -15.91 -14.52
C TYR A 420 16.32 -17.00 -14.47
N GLU A 421 16.31 -17.85 -13.44
CA GLU A 421 17.29 -18.94 -13.30
C GLU A 421 17.25 -19.94 -14.47
N GLN A 422 16.06 -20.20 -15.01
CA GLN A 422 15.87 -21.14 -16.12
C GLN A 422 16.33 -20.55 -17.45
N ILE A 423 16.09 -19.26 -17.65
CA ILE A 423 16.58 -18.53 -18.82
C ILE A 423 18.10 -18.46 -18.76
N ASP A 424 18.68 -18.21 -17.59
CA ASP A 424 20.14 -18.16 -17.41
C ASP A 424 20.83 -19.52 -17.67
N ASP A 425 20.24 -20.64 -17.22
CA ASP A 425 20.77 -21.98 -17.55
C ASP A 425 20.62 -22.31 -19.05
N ALA A 426 19.51 -21.90 -19.68
CA ALA A 426 19.28 -22.10 -21.10
C ALA A 426 20.24 -21.27 -21.99
N ASP A 427 20.51 -20.02 -21.60
CA ASP A 427 21.46 -19.13 -22.24
C ASP A 427 22.88 -19.73 -22.19
N LYS A 428 23.35 -20.13 -21.00
CA LYS A 428 24.66 -20.79 -20.83
C LYS A 428 24.82 -22.03 -21.71
N ARG A 429 23.80 -22.88 -21.78
CA ARG A 429 23.83 -24.07 -22.66
C ARG A 429 23.85 -23.71 -24.14
N THR A 430 23.19 -22.63 -24.51
CA THR A 430 23.14 -22.16 -25.90
C THR A 430 24.49 -21.57 -26.29
N ASP A 431 25.11 -20.77 -25.41
CA ASP A 431 26.44 -20.20 -25.63
C ASP A 431 27.52 -21.29 -25.73
N ASP A 432 27.49 -22.29 -24.83
CA ASP A 432 28.39 -23.45 -24.89
C ASP A 432 28.28 -24.24 -26.22
N MET A 433 27.09 -24.22 -26.84
CA MET A 433 26.82 -24.92 -28.11
C MET A 433 27.04 -24.06 -29.35
N LYS A 434 27.21 -22.73 -29.22
CA LYS A 434 27.33 -21.78 -30.33
C LYS A 434 28.51 -22.10 -31.25
N ASP A 435 29.70 -22.24 -30.67
CA ASP A 435 30.92 -22.56 -31.42
C ASP A 435 30.83 -23.94 -32.10
N LEU A 436 30.28 -24.93 -31.39
CA LEU A 436 30.12 -26.28 -31.93
C LEU A 436 29.12 -26.30 -33.10
N ARG A 437 28.03 -25.53 -32.99
CA ARG A 437 26.99 -25.42 -34.02
C ARG A 437 27.56 -24.81 -35.29
N THR A 438 28.15 -23.61 -35.21
CA THR A 438 28.75 -22.93 -36.37
C THR A 438 29.86 -23.79 -37.00
N ALA A 439 30.72 -24.41 -36.20
CA ALA A 439 31.76 -25.31 -36.71
C ALA A 439 31.17 -26.54 -37.41
N SER A 440 30.09 -27.13 -36.88
CA SER A 440 29.44 -28.31 -37.47
C SER A 440 28.78 -28.01 -38.82
N VAL A 441 28.08 -26.87 -38.95
CA VAL A 441 27.47 -26.44 -40.21
C VAL A 441 28.57 -26.23 -41.26
N LEU A 442 29.61 -25.46 -40.92
CA LEU A 442 30.73 -25.21 -41.83
C LEU A 442 31.49 -26.48 -42.22
N ALA A 443 31.65 -27.44 -41.30
CA ALA A 443 32.32 -28.69 -41.59
C ALA A 443 31.59 -29.51 -42.67
N ILE A 444 30.26 -29.57 -42.63
CA ILE A 444 29.46 -30.32 -43.62
C ILE A 444 29.63 -29.73 -45.03
N PHE A 445 29.55 -28.39 -45.15
CA PHE A 445 29.80 -27.72 -46.42
C PHE A 445 31.27 -27.84 -46.87
N GLY A 446 32.23 -27.78 -45.94
CA GLY A 446 33.64 -27.98 -46.22
C GLY A 446 33.93 -29.36 -46.81
N VAL A 447 33.38 -30.43 -46.22
CA VAL A 447 33.51 -31.79 -46.75
C VAL A 447 32.83 -31.92 -48.12
N ALA A 448 31.69 -31.25 -48.34
CA ALA A 448 31.03 -31.23 -49.65
C ALA A 448 31.91 -30.58 -50.73
N LEU A 449 32.56 -29.45 -50.42
CA LEU A 449 33.51 -28.79 -51.32
C LEU A 449 34.72 -29.67 -51.65
N VAL A 450 35.27 -30.38 -50.66
CA VAL A 450 36.35 -31.36 -50.88
C VAL A 450 35.90 -32.48 -51.81
N CYS A 451 34.67 -32.98 -51.65
CA CYS A 451 34.11 -33.99 -52.54
C CYS A 451 33.99 -33.47 -53.98
N ILE A 452 33.48 -32.25 -54.18
CA ILE A 452 33.41 -31.63 -55.52
C ILE A 452 34.82 -31.48 -56.12
N PHE A 453 35.79 -31.04 -55.32
CA PHE A 453 37.17 -30.86 -55.76
C PHE A 453 37.81 -32.18 -56.21
N PHE A 454 37.60 -33.27 -55.47
CA PHE A 454 38.06 -34.60 -55.89
C PHE A 454 37.35 -35.10 -57.14
N GLY A 455 36.05 -34.82 -57.28
CA GLY A 455 35.32 -35.07 -58.53
C GLY A 455 35.93 -34.31 -59.71
N PHE A 456 36.27 -33.04 -59.51
CA PHE A 456 36.89 -32.19 -60.53
C PHE A 456 38.30 -32.65 -60.91
N ILE A 457 39.14 -33.04 -59.92
CA ILE A 457 40.45 -33.66 -60.17
C ILE A 457 40.28 -34.94 -60.98
N GLY A 458 39.29 -35.77 -60.67
CA GLY A 458 38.99 -36.99 -61.44
C GLY A 458 38.56 -36.73 -62.89
N VAL A 459 38.01 -35.56 -63.19
CA VAL A 459 37.72 -35.13 -64.56
C VAL A 459 38.98 -34.59 -65.26
N ILE A 460 39.83 -33.84 -64.55
CA ILE A 460 41.10 -33.33 -65.10
C ILE A 460 42.10 -34.45 -65.34
N SER A 461 42.14 -35.48 -64.49
CA SER A 461 43.06 -36.60 -64.65
C SER A 461 42.90 -37.30 -65.99
N TYR A 462 41.68 -37.32 -66.54
CA TYR A 462 41.40 -37.81 -67.88
C TYR A 462 42.19 -37.07 -68.99
N TRP A 463 42.62 -35.82 -68.76
CA TRP A 463 43.46 -35.07 -69.71
C TRP A 463 44.93 -35.45 -69.63
N THR A 464 45.38 -36.03 -68.53
CA THR A 464 46.78 -36.33 -68.30
C THR A 464 47.06 -37.79 -68.65
N THR A 465 47.87 -38.03 -69.68
CA THR A 465 48.28 -39.39 -70.13
C THR A 465 49.26 -40.08 -69.16
N CYS A 466 49.21 -39.78 -67.86
CA CYS A 466 50.17 -40.25 -66.87
C CYS A 466 49.62 -41.45 -66.08
N LYS A 467 50.51 -42.37 -65.68
CA LYS A 467 50.24 -43.59 -64.88
C LYS A 467 49.52 -43.39 -63.51
N TRP A 468 49.12 -42.17 -63.15
CA TRP A 468 48.39 -41.87 -61.92
C TRP A 468 46.89 -42.20 -62.00
N ASP A 469 46.41 -42.67 -63.16
CA ASP A 469 45.00 -42.97 -63.42
C ASP A 469 44.36 -43.92 -62.40
N ASP A 470 45.08 -44.93 -61.92
CA ASP A 470 44.53 -45.89 -60.94
C ASP A 470 44.13 -45.20 -59.62
N PHE A 471 45.00 -44.33 -59.09
CA PHE A 471 44.75 -43.60 -57.85
C PHE A 471 43.59 -42.61 -57.99
N LEU A 472 43.49 -41.94 -59.15
CA LEU A 472 42.47 -40.93 -59.42
C LEU A 472 41.08 -41.58 -59.60
N ILE A 473 41.03 -42.79 -60.13
CA ILE A 473 39.81 -43.62 -60.15
C ILE A 473 39.38 -44.00 -58.72
N TYR A 474 40.30 -44.32 -57.81
CA TYR A 474 39.96 -44.57 -56.41
C TYR A 474 39.42 -43.31 -55.70
N LEU A 475 40.01 -42.13 -55.93
CA LEU A 475 39.51 -40.86 -55.38
C LEU A 475 38.09 -40.52 -55.86
N MET A 476 37.79 -40.79 -57.13
CA MET A 476 36.44 -40.58 -57.67
C MET A 476 35.44 -41.55 -57.01
N ASN A 477 35.86 -42.76 -56.63
CA ASN A 477 35.00 -43.68 -55.87
C ASN A 477 34.74 -43.21 -54.44
N ILE A 478 35.76 -42.65 -53.78
CA ILE A 478 35.62 -42.04 -52.45
C ILE A 478 34.67 -40.84 -52.53
N THR A 479 34.74 -40.06 -53.60
CA THR A 479 33.92 -38.85 -53.79
C THR A 479 32.43 -39.14 -53.78
N TRP A 480 31.95 -40.10 -54.58
CA TRP A 480 30.51 -40.40 -54.59
C TRP A 480 30.06 -41.17 -53.34
N PHE A 481 30.95 -41.91 -52.68
CA PHE A 481 30.67 -42.55 -51.39
C PHE A 481 30.46 -41.51 -50.28
N LEU A 482 31.45 -40.62 -50.07
CA LEU A 482 31.37 -39.55 -49.08
C LEU A 482 30.25 -38.57 -49.42
N GLY A 483 30.09 -38.23 -50.70
CA GLY A 483 29.00 -37.38 -51.15
C GLY A 483 27.63 -37.97 -50.84
N SER A 484 27.44 -39.30 -50.96
CA SER A 484 26.19 -39.95 -50.56
C SER A 484 25.93 -39.87 -49.06
N ILE A 485 26.97 -39.95 -48.21
CA ILE A 485 26.84 -39.77 -46.75
C ILE A 485 26.40 -38.34 -46.45
N ILE A 486 27.03 -37.36 -47.09
CA ILE A 486 26.68 -35.95 -46.94
C ILE A 486 25.23 -35.70 -47.36
N VAL A 487 24.78 -36.22 -48.50
CA VAL A 487 23.38 -36.10 -48.95
C VAL A 487 22.41 -36.64 -47.90
N THR A 488 22.69 -37.82 -47.33
CA THR A 488 21.85 -38.41 -46.28
C THR A 488 21.84 -37.53 -45.02
N LEU A 489 22.99 -37.05 -44.57
CA LEU A 489 23.09 -36.15 -43.41
C LEU A 489 22.37 -34.83 -43.65
N SER A 490 22.54 -34.23 -44.83
CA SER A 490 21.86 -33.00 -45.23
C SER A 490 20.35 -33.17 -45.25
N TRP A 491 19.82 -34.31 -45.73
CA TRP A 491 18.39 -34.59 -45.64
C TRP A 491 17.90 -34.63 -44.19
N ILE A 492 18.60 -35.38 -43.33
CA ILE A 492 18.24 -35.51 -41.91
C ILE A 492 18.27 -34.15 -41.22
N LEU A 493 19.36 -33.38 -41.37
CA LEU A 493 19.52 -32.08 -40.76
C LEU A 493 18.50 -31.07 -41.27
N ALA A 494 18.23 -31.05 -42.57
CA ALA A 494 17.17 -30.21 -43.14
C ALA A 494 15.80 -30.55 -42.53
N GLY A 495 15.50 -31.84 -42.36
CA GLY A 495 14.28 -32.30 -41.70
C GLY A 495 14.18 -31.84 -40.25
N ILE A 496 15.26 -31.98 -39.48
CA ILE A 496 15.32 -31.53 -38.09
C ILE A 496 15.12 -30.02 -38.02
N THR A 497 15.81 -29.22 -38.84
CA THR A 497 15.67 -27.76 -38.82
C THR A 497 14.27 -27.29 -39.21
N ILE A 498 13.60 -27.94 -40.18
CA ILE A 498 12.18 -27.64 -40.48
C ILE A 498 11.29 -27.98 -39.28
N PHE A 499 11.51 -29.13 -38.66
CA PHE A 499 10.74 -29.55 -37.50
C PHE A 499 10.86 -28.52 -36.36
N ILE A 500 12.08 -28.06 -36.06
CA ILE A 500 12.33 -27.00 -35.08
C ILE A 500 11.65 -25.68 -35.50
N SER A 501 11.71 -25.33 -36.78
CA SER A 501 11.05 -24.12 -37.30
C SER A 501 9.53 -24.17 -37.08
N VAL A 502 8.91 -25.33 -37.28
CA VAL A 502 7.48 -25.51 -37.02
C VAL A 502 7.16 -25.38 -35.53
N LEU A 503 8.00 -25.93 -34.64
CA LEU A 503 7.82 -25.76 -33.19
C LEU A 503 7.98 -24.30 -32.75
N ALA A 504 8.96 -23.59 -33.30
CA ALA A 504 9.16 -22.17 -33.05
C ALA A 504 7.96 -21.34 -33.53
N ASN A 505 7.42 -21.65 -34.72
CA ASN A 505 6.20 -21.02 -35.23
C ASN A 505 4.98 -21.32 -34.36
N ASP A 506 4.79 -22.57 -33.94
CA ASP A 506 3.71 -22.92 -33.00
C ASP A 506 3.87 -22.14 -31.68
N THR A 507 5.11 -21.95 -31.21
CA THR A 507 5.40 -21.16 -30.00
C THR A 507 5.01 -19.68 -30.15
N CYS A 508 5.20 -19.08 -31.33
CA CYS A 508 4.74 -17.72 -31.61
C CYS A 508 3.23 -17.59 -31.49
N GLU A 509 2.48 -18.54 -32.06
CA GLU A 509 1.01 -18.56 -31.96
C GLU A 509 0.56 -18.80 -30.51
N PHE A 510 1.28 -19.64 -29.76
CA PHE A 510 1.01 -19.83 -28.32
C PHE A 510 1.28 -18.55 -27.52
N LEU A 511 2.36 -17.83 -27.80
CA LEU A 511 2.65 -16.56 -27.13
C LEU A 511 1.57 -15.52 -27.38
N ASN A 512 0.98 -15.49 -28.59
CA ASN A 512 -0.15 -14.60 -28.89
C ASN A 512 -1.41 -14.97 -28.09
N ILE A 513 -1.65 -16.26 -27.84
CA ILE A 513 -2.79 -16.72 -27.03
C ILE A 513 -2.55 -16.45 -25.53
N ILE A 514 -1.32 -16.65 -25.04
CA ILE A 514 -0.99 -16.47 -23.62
C ILE A 514 -1.19 -15.01 -23.18
N VAL A 515 -0.86 -14.04 -24.04
CA VAL A 515 -1.03 -12.61 -23.70
C VAL A 515 -2.47 -12.13 -23.75
N GLU A 516 -3.40 -12.90 -24.34
CA GLU A 516 -4.82 -12.59 -24.26
C GLU A 516 -5.37 -12.84 -22.85
N ASP A 517 -4.89 -13.90 -22.18
CA ASP A 517 -5.22 -14.21 -20.80
C ASP A 517 -4.14 -15.09 -20.14
N PHE A 518 -3.43 -14.55 -19.16
CA PHE A 518 -2.43 -15.29 -18.40
C PHE A 518 -3.04 -16.29 -17.40
N THR A 519 -4.31 -16.13 -17.01
CA THR A 519 -4.97 -16.86 -15.91
C THR A 519 -4.78 -18.36 -15.91
N PRO A 520 -5.04 -19.09 -17.01
CA PRO A 520 -4.89 -20.55 -17.00
C PRO A 520 -3.43 -21.00 -16.87
N TYR A 521 -2.44 -20.14 -17.16
CA TYR A 521 -1.02 -20.53 -17.28
C TYR A 521 -0.14 -20.12 -16.10
N VAL A 522 -0.49 -19.04 -15.40
CA VAL A 522 0.30 -18.54 -14.26
C VAL A 522 -0.45 -18.62 -12.92
N GLY A 523 -1.73 -19.00 -12.94
CA GLY A 523 -2.61 -18.95 -11.78
C GLY A 523 -3.38 -17.63 -11.72
N SER A 524 -4.50 -17.62 -11.01
CA SER A 524 -5.43 -16.49 -10.91
C SER A 524 -4.87 -15.29 -10.15
N GLU A 525 -3.93 -15.50 -9.22
CA GLU A 525 -3.33 -14.43 -8.42
C GLU A 525 -2.27 -13.67 -9.24
N ALA A 526 -1.27 -14.39 -9.74
CA ALA A 526 -0.24 -13.84 -10.62
C ALA A 526 -0.80 -13.27 -11.94
N SER A 527 -1.90 -13.83 -12.46
CA SER A 527 -2.46 -13.37 -13.74
C SER A 527 -3.13 -12.01 -13.67
N VAL A 528 -3.70 -11.62 -12.53
CA VAL A 528 -4.32 -10.30 -12.37
C VAL A 528 -3.27 -9.22 -12.56
N GLY A 529 -2.12 -9.35 -11.91
CA GLY A 529 -0.98 -8.45 -12.07
C GLY A 529 -0.43 -8.46 -13.51
N LEU A 530 -0.15 -9.62 -14.08
CA LEU A 530 0.41 -9.73 -15.43
C LEU A 530 -0.54 -9.23 -16.53
N ASN A 531 -1.84 -9.58 -16.45
CA ASN A 531 -2.86 -9.07 -17.37
C ASN A 531 -2.99 -7.54 -17.26
N ALA A 532 -2.88 -6.97 -16.05
CA ALA A 532 -2.91 -5.54 -15.84
C ALA A 532 -1.69 -4.84 -16.45
N CYS A 533 -0.50 -5.36 -16.18
CA CYS A 533 0.75 -4.86 -16.74
C CYS A 533 0.74 -4.89 -18.26
N PHE A 534 0.35 -6.03 -18.83
CA PHE A 534 0.27 -6.18 -20.28
C PHE A 534 -0.77 -5.24 -20.90
N ASN A 535 -1.89 -4.97 -20.22
CA ASN A 535 -2.91 -4.02 -20.67
C ASN A 535 -2.61 -2.54 -20.34
N ASN A 536 -1.48 -2.26 -19.67
CA ASN A 536 -1.12 -0.93 -19.15
C ASN A 536 -2.19 -0.36 -18.19
N THR A 537 -2.81 -1.25 -17.42
CA THR A 537 -3.73 -0.92 -16.32
C THR A 537 -2.94 -0.85 -15.02
N PRO A 538 -3.07 0.21 -14.20
CA PRO A 538 -2.40 0.28 -12.90
C PRO A 538 -2.79 -0.89 -11.99
N LEU A 539 -1.84 -1.48 -11.25
CA LEU A 539 -2.14 -2.67 -10.42
C LEU A 539 -3.18 -2.39 -9.33
N VAL A 540 -3.25 -1.16 -8.79
CA VAL A 540 -4.30 -0.76 -7.82
C VAL A 540 -5.72 -0.91 -8.35
N VAL A 541 -5.92 -0.77 -9.67
CA VAL A 541 -7.21 -0.97 -10.30
C VAL A 541 -7.45 -2.48 -10.49
N ALA A 542 -6.41 -3.22 -10.86
CA ALA A 542 -6.47 -4.64 -11.11
C ALA A 542 -6.77 -5.47 -9.85
N PHE A 543 -6.07 -5.18 -8.75
CA PHE A 543 -6.30 -5.80 -7.44
C PHE A 543 -7.51 -5.20 -6.69
N ASN A 544 -8.30 -4.34 -7.35
CA ASN A 544 -9.49 -3.70 -6.76
C ASN A 544 -9.19 -2.94 -5.44
N MET A 545 -7.96 -2.46 -5.28
CA MET A 545 -7.54 -1.67 -4.12
C MET A 545 -8.01 -0.22 -4.19
N THR A 546 -8.46 0.25 -5.37
CA THR A 546 -8.84 1.67 -5.57
C THR A 546 -9.86 2.17 -4.56
N LYS A 547 -10.88 1.37 -4.23
CA LYS A 547 -11.90 1.79 -3.24
C LYS A 547 -11.41 1.76 -1.80
N ASN A 548 -10.43 0.89 -1.52
CA ASN A 548 -9.91 0.68 -0.17
C ASN A 548 -8.76 1.64 0.14
N LEU A 549 -8.09 2.20 -0.89
CA LEU A 549 -7.09 3.25 -0.74
C LEU A 549 -7.70 4.67 -0.79
N ASP A 550 -8.97 4.79 -1.19
CA ASP A 550 -9.71 6.07 -1.24
C ASP A 550 -10.39 6.40 0.10
N PHE A 551 -9.76 6.04 1.23
CA PHE A 551 -10.24 6.45 2.55
C PHE A 551 -9.98 7.95 2.81
N GLN A 552 -9.14 8.59 2.01
CA GLN A 552 -8.81 10.01 2.14
C GLN A 552 -10.07 10.89 2.12
N ASP A 553 -10.96 10.72 1.14
CA ASP A 553 -12.18 11.53 1.03
C ASP A 553 -13.07 11.39 2.27
N THR A 554 -13.14 10.19 2.85
CA THR A 554 -13.95 9.92 4.05
C THR A 554 -13.32 10.57 5.28
N ILE A 555 -12.00 10.48 5.42
CA ILE A 555 -11.26 11.08 6.52
C ILE A 555 -11.28 12.62 6.43
N ASP A 556 -11.05 13.18 5.24
CA ASP A 556 -11.09 14.63 5.00
C ASP A 556 -12.49 15.21 5.27
N GLU A 557 -13.56 14.50 4.92
CA GLU A 557 -14.93 14.92 5.23
C GLU A 557 -15.19 14.94 6.75
N GLN A 558 -14.74 13.91 7.48
CA GLN A 558 -14.88 13.83 8.94
C GLN A 558 -14.00 14.85 9.67
N LEU A 559 -12.75 15.05 9.25
CA LEU A 559 -11.87 16.08 9.79
C LEU A 559 -12.41 17.49 9.54
N ALA A 560 -12.97 17.75 8.36
CA ALA A 560 -13.61 19.03 8.06
C ALA A 560 -14.91 19.26 8.86
N GLU A 561 -15.51 18.21 9.44
CA GLU A 561 -16.62 18.34 10.39
C GLU A 561 -16.10 18.62 11.80
N MET A 562 -15.03 17.93 12.24
CA MET A 562 -14.37 18.18 13.51
C MET A 562 -13.73 19.58 13.59
N GLU A 563 -13.10 20.08 12.53
CA GLU A 563 -12.48 21.41 12.50
C GLU A 563 -13.52 22.54 12.65
N LYS A 564 -14.79 22.29 12.32
CA LYS A 564 -15.88 23.26 12.54
C LYS A 564 -16.32 23.34 14.01
N PHE A 565 -15.95 22.36 14.82
CA PHE A 565 -16.35 22.31 16.22
C PHE A 565 -15.39 23.15 17.08
N ASP A 566 -15.78 24.40 17.33
CA ASP A 566 -15.02 25.30 18.23
C ASP A 566 -15.31 24.93 19.70
N VAL A 567 -14.49 24.02 20.23
CA VAL A 567 -14.54 23.59 21.63
C VAL A 567 -14.49 24.79 22.59
N ALA A 568 -13.71 25.82 22.27
CA ALA A 568 -13.61 27.01 23.10
C ALA A 568 -14.92 27.82 23.08
N ALA A 569 -15.58 27.94 21.92
CA ALA A 569 -16.90 28.57 21.83
C ALA A 569 -17.98 27.76 22.55
N ALA A 570 -17.95 26.44 22.45
CA ALA A 570 -18.87 25.55 23.15
C ALA A 570 -18.72 25.70 24.68
N ILE A 571 -17.49 25.65 25.19
CA ILE A 571 -17.20 25.87 26.61
C ILE A 571 -17.53 27.30 27.05
N SER A 572 -17.28 28.30 26.21
CA SER A 572 -17.65 29.69 26.49
C SER A 572 -19.16 29.89 26.60
N ASN A 573 -19.95 29.18 25.79
CA ASN A 573 -21.41 29.22 25.87
C ASN A 573 -21.92 28.59 27.18
N VAL A 574 -21.20 27.57 27.66
CA VAL A 574 -21.50 26.83 28.89
C VAL A 574 -21.01 27.59 30.14
N SER A 575 -19.92 28.35 30.05
CA SER A 575 -19.36 29.15 31.15
C SER A 575 -19.99 30.53 31.31
N SER A 576 -20.58 31.11 30.26
CA SER A 576 -21.23 32.43 30.34
C SER A 576 -22.35 32.51 31.40
N PRO A 577 -23.26 31.51 31.51
CA PRO A 577 -24.29 31.50 32.57
C PRO A 577 -23.70 31.46 33.99
N LEU A 578 -22.53 30.87 34.18
CA LEU A 578 -21.82 30.86 35.48
C LEU A 578 -21.28 32.26 35.84
N ALA A 579 -20.83 33.03 34.84
CA ALA A 579 -20.43 34.43 35.04
C ALA A 579 -21.62 35.34 35.39
N ASP A 580 -22.78 35.10 34.77
CA ASP A 580 -24.02 35.80 35.10
C ASP A 580 -24.48 35.45 36.53
N LEU A 581 -24.44 34.16 36.90
CA LEU A 581 -24.75 33.70 38.26
C LEU A 581 -23.80 34.32 39.30
N SER A 582 -22.50 34.44 39.00
CA SER A 582 -21.54 35.13 39.86
C SER A 582 -21.93 36.60 40.10
N THR A 583 -22.38 37.28 39.05
CA THR A 583 -22.80 38.69 39.14
C THR A 583 -24.01 38.84 40.06
N GLU A 584 -24.96 37.92 40.00
CA GLU A 584 -26.14 37.91 40.87
C GLU A 584 -25.81 37.50 42.31
N ILE A 585 -24.89 36.54 42.51
CA ILE A 585 -24.39 36.21 43.85
C ILE A 585 -23.71 37.42 44.51
N LYS A 586 -23.08 38.31 43.73
CA LYS A 586 -22.52 39.57 44.25
C LYS A 586 -23.59 40.58 44.63
N ALA A 587 -24.73 40.59 43.91
CA ALA A 587 -25.90 41.41 44.23
C ALA A 587 -26.68 40.91 45.46
N LEU A 588 -26.50 39.63 45.83
CA LEU A 588 -27.18 38.95 46.92
C LEU A 588 -27.06 39.63 48.30
N VAL A 589 -25.87 40.16 48.65
CA VAL A 589 -25.67 40.85 49.94
C VAL A 589 -26.48 42.16 50.01
N PRO A 590 -26.40 43.06 49.03
CA PRO A 590 -27.33 44.19 48.93
C PRO A 590 -28.80 43.76 48.98
N ASP A 591 -29.18 42.72 48.25
CA ASP A 591 -30.58 42.34 48.04
C ASP A 591 -31.22 41.55 49.20
N ILE A 592 -30.43 40.87 50.03
CA ILE A 592 -30.93 40.25 51.26
C ILE A 592 -31.00 41.29 52.38
N ILE A 593 -29.94 42.09 52.53
CA ILE A 593 -29.76 42.93 53.73
C ILE A 593 -30.55 44.24 53.60
N MET A 594 -30.60 44.85 52.41
CA MET A 594 -31.27 46.14 52.24
C MET A 594 -32.79 46.06 52.36
N PRO A 595 -33.51 45.02 51.88
CA PRO A 595 -34.93 44.90 52.11
C PRO A 595 -35.29 44.62 53.56
N GLU A 596 -34.58 43.73 54.28
CA GLU A 596 -34.80 43.53 55.71
C GLU A 596 -34.54 44.82 56.50
N PHE A 597 -33.46 45.54 56.16
CA PHE A 597 -33.17 46.83 56.76
C PHE A 597 -34.24 47.87 56.41
N THR A 598 -34.65 47.96 55.15
CA THR A 598 -35.67 48.91 54.69
C THR A 598 -37.04 48.61 55.29
N GLU A 599 -37.42 47.33 55.40
CA GLU A 599 -38.63 46.88 56.06
C GLU A 599 -38.56 47.24 57.54
N PHE A 600 -37.48 46.88 58.24
CA PHE A 600 -37.26 47.25 59.64
C PHE A 600 -37.41 48.77 59.88
N MET A 601 -36.81 49.58 59.01
CA MET A 601 -36.87 51.05 59.12
C MET A 601 -38.23 51.64 58.71
N ASN A 602 -39.02 50.94 57.90
CA ASN A 602 -40.36 51.35 57.46
C ASN A 602 -41.51 50.77 58.30
N ILE A 603 -41.24 50.03 59.38
CA ILE A 603 -42.29 49.57 60.31
C ILE A 603 -42.98 50.79 60.95
N VAL A 604 -44.18 51.11 60.45
CA VAL A 604 -45.15 52.01 61.10
C VAL A 604 -46.06 51.22 62.06
N ASP A 605 -45.88 49.90 62.13
CA ASP A 605 -46.83 49.00 62.81
C ASP A 605 -46.65 49.03 64.33
N SER A 606 -47.63 49.60 65.02
CA SER A 606 -47.63 49.82 66.48
C SER A 606 -47.72 48.54 67.30
N ASP A 607 -47.84 47.37 66.66
CA ASP A 607 -48.26 46.14 67.33
C ASP A 607 -47.10 45.16 67.60
N LYS A 608 -45.86 45.46 67.18
CA LYS A 608 -44.68 44.66 67.53
C LYS A 608 -44.25 44.91 68.99
N SER A 609 -43.90 43.83 69.69
CA SER A 609 -43.60 43.83 71.13
C SER A 609 -42.34 44.62 71.53
N GLU A 610 -41.53 45.03 70.55
CA GLU A 610 -40.33 45.84 70.78
C GLU A 610 -40.65 47.31 71.09
N TYR A 611 -41.85 47.81 70.75
CA TYR A 611 -42.24 49.18 71.12
C TYR A 611 -42.75 49.25 72.56
N ASN A 612 -42.19 50.15 73.36
CA ASN A 612 -42.80 50.46 74.65
C ASN A 612 -44.16 51.16 74.43
N THR A 613 -45.06 51.04 75.41
CA THR A 613 -46.44 51.55 75.33
C THR A 613 -46.55 53.07 75.18
N VAL A 614 -45.48 53.83 75.43
CA VAL A 614 -45.44 55.29 75.26
C VAL A 614 -45.24 55.66 73.79
N ASP A 615 -44.42 54.90 73.06
CA ASP A 615 -44.10 55.18 71.66
C ASP A 615 -45.25 54.78 70.73
N GLN A 616 -45.94 53.67 71.04
CA GLN A 616 -47.16 53.23 70.33
C GLN A 616 -48.27 54.29 70.38
N ALA A 617 -48.39 55.04 71.47
CA ALA A 617 -49.42 56.06 71.65
C ALA A 617 -49.17 57.33 70.80
N SER A 618 -47.96 57.52 70.27
CA SER A 618 -47.57 58.74 69.55
C SER A 618 -47.99 58.76 68.08
N GLY A 619 -48.28 57.59 67.49
CA GLY A 619 -48.65 57.45 66.06
C GLY A 619 -47.58 57.94 65.07
N LYS A 620 -46.36 58.18 65.55
CA LYS A 620 -45.22 58.67 64.80
C LYS A 620 -44.41 57.49 64.31
N SER A 621 -43.91 57.57 63.06
CA SER A 621 -43.04 56.52 62.52
C SER A 621 -41.70 56.50 63.28
N LEU A 622 -40.97 55.38 63.20
CA LEU A 622 -39.62 55.27 63.77
C LEU A 622 -38.68 56.41 63.26
N LYS A 623 -38.87 56.83 62.00
CA LYS A 623 -38.20 57.98 61.36
C LYS A 623 -38.51 59.33 62.03
N ASP A 624 -39.65 59.45 62.71
CA ASP A 624 -40.06 60.67 63.42
C ASP A 624 -39.62 60.70 64.89
N LEU A 625 -39.32 59.54 65.48
CA LEU A 625 -38.92 59.38 66.89
C LEU A 625 -37.41 59.47 67.09
N CYS A 626 -36.64 59.05 66.09
CA CYS A 626 -35.19 59.06 66.12
C CYS A 626 -34.65 60.09 65.10
N PRO A 627 -33.95 61.16 65.54
CA PRO A 627 -33.44 62.23 64.67
C PRO A 627 -32.18 61.80 63.89
N PHE A 628 -32.06 60.53 63.53
CA PHE A 628 -31.03 60.09 62.59
C PHE A 628 -31.46 60.52 61.19
N ASP A 629 -30.54 61.11 60.44
CA ASP A 629 -30.77 61.38 59.03
C ASP A 629 -30.78 60.05 58.29
N MET A 630 -31.96 59.48 58.15
CA MET A 630 -32.17 58.21 57.48
C MET A 630 -31.73 58.24 56.02
N ASP A 631 -31.64 59.43 55.41
CA ASP A 631 -31.16 59.59 54.04
C ASP A 631 -29.62 59.41 53.98
N PHE A 632 -28.92 59.53 55.12
CA PHE A 632 -27.51 59.17 55.26
C PHE A 632 -27.27 57.64 55.22
N MET A 633 -28.19 56.83 55.77
CA MET A 633 -28.12 55.36 55.70
C MET A 633 -28.72 54.84 54.39
N SER A 634 -28.43 55.50 53.27
CA SER A 634 -28.82 55.03 51.95
C SER A 634 -28.11 53.72 51.59
N ALA A 635 -28.67 52.92 50.68
CA ALA A 635 -28.01 51.70 50.18
C ALA A 635 -26.57 51.94 49.71
N ALA A 636 -26.33 53.07 49.04
CA ALA A 636 -25.01 53.46 48.54
C ALA A 636 -24.04 53.75 49.69
N ASN A 637 -24.48 54.50 50.69
CA ASN A 637 -23.65 54.79 51.86
C ASN A 637 -23.47 53.57 52.75
N LEU A 638 -24.46 52.67 52.87
CA LEU A 638 -24.29 51.42 53.60
C LEU A 638 -23.30 50.52 52.87
N ALA A 639 -23.44 50.35 51.55
CA ALA A 639 -22.47 49.60 50.74
C ALA A 639 -21.06 50.21 50.81
N GLU A 640 -20.92 51.54 50.75
CA GLU A 640 -19.63 52.22 50.92
C GLU A 640 -19.10 52.12 52.36
N MET A 641 -19.99 52.09 53.37
CA MET A 641 -19.63 51.81 54.77
C MET A 641 -19.16 50.37 54.97
N MET A 642 -19.69 49.43 54.20
CA MET A 642 -19.32 48.02 54.21
C MET A 642 -18.00 47.78 53.47
N ASN A 643 -17.77 48.50 52.36
CA ASN A 643 -16.60 48.30 51.50
C ASN A 643 -15.38 49.14 51.92
N ASP A 644 -15.60 50.38 52.36
CA ASP A 644 -14.55 51.31 52.78
C ASP A 644 -15.09 52.37 53.76
N PRO A 645 -15.30 52.00 55.04
CA PRO A 645 -15.87 52.90 56.03
C PRO A 645 -15.01 54.15 56.26
N ALA A 646 -13.69 54.07 56.01
CA ALA A 646 -12.79 55.21 56.12
C ALA A 646 -13.02 56.20 54.98
N THR A 647 -13.21 55.72 53.75
CA THR A 647 -13.53 56.59 52.61
C THR A 647 -14.90 57.24 52.78
N LEU A 648 -15.94 56.50 53.16
CA LEU A 648 -17.27 57.08 53.44
C LEU A 648 -17.20 58.16 54.54
N ALA A 649 -16.49 57.88 55.64
CA ALA A 649 -16.29 58.85 56.70
C ALA A 649 -15.58 60.11 56.16
N SER A 650 -14.57 59.94 55.31
CA SER A 650 -13.82 61.06 54.73
C SER A 650 -14.61 61.88 53.69
N THR A 651 -15.43 61.23 52.85
CA THR A 651 -16.24 61.85 51.79
C THR A 651 -17.42 62.59 52.38
N THR A 652 -18.12 61.98 53.35
CA THR A 652 -19.19 62.62 54.14
C THR A 652 -18.68 63.85 54.87
N TYR A 653 -17.46 63.81 55.39
CA TYR A 653 -16.83 64.91 56.11
C TYR A 653 -16.33 66.05 55.20
N LYS A 654 -15.87 65.75 53.98
CA LYS A 654 -15.28 66.73 53.04
C LYS A 654 -16.28 67.38 52.06
N GLY A 655 -17.53 66.92 52.01
CA GLY A 655 -18.60 67.56 51.22
C GLY A 655 -18.73 69.06 51.57
N ALA A 656 -18.42 69.92 50.59
CA ALA A 656 -18.32 71.37 50.79
C ALA A 656 -19.68 72.01 51.08
N GLY A 657 -20.02 72.10 52.37
CA GLY A 657 -21.12 72.90 52.89
C GLY A 657 -21.87 72.19 54.00
N ASN A 658 -21.38 72.29 55.25
CA ASN A 658 -22.10 71.98 56.49
C ASN A 658 -23.18 70.89 56.30
N SER A 659 -22.79 69.63 56.05
CA SER A 659 -23.76 68.53 55.93
C SER A 659 -24.60 68.50 57.20
N VAL A 660 -25.89 68.72 57.01
CA VAL A 660 -26.85 68.94 58.07
C VAL A 660 -27.57 67.61 58.31
N ILE A 661 -27.10 66.78 59.24
CA ILE A 661 -27.85 65.59 59.67
C ILE A 661 -29.02 66.09 60.53
N GLY A 662 -30.26 66.00 60.02
CA GLY A 662 -31.48 66.36 60.76
C GLY A 662 -31.68 67.85 61.04
N GLY A 663 -31.19 68.76 60.20
CA GLY A 663 -31.37 70.22 60.39
C GLY A 663 -30.31 70.93 61.25
N LYS A 664 -29.29 70.22 61.79
CA LYS A 664 -28.16 70.83 62.54
C LYS A 664 -26.78 70.49 61.96
N THR A 665 -25.85 71.44 62.03
CA THR A 665 -24.46 71.27 61.59
C THR A 665 -23.71 70.29 62.50
N LEU A 666 -22.95 69.34 61.94
CA LEU A 666 -22.15 68.35 62.70
C LEU A 666 -21.30 68.95 63.84
N ALA A 667 -20.80 70.18 63.70
CA ALA A 667 -20.08 70.90 64.75
C ALA A 667 -20.88 71.21 66.03
N SER A 668 -22.21 71.03 66.03
CA SER A 668 -23.06 71.23 67.22
C SER A 668 -23.28 69.96 68.04
N TRP A 669 -22.77 68.82 67.57
CA TRP A 669 -22.89 67.55 68.27
C TRP A 669 -21.80 67.48 69.32
N VAL A 670 -22.16 67.18 70.56
CA VAL A 670 -21.22 67.08 71.66
C VAL A 670 -21.25 65.68 72.27
N ASP A 671 -20.10 65.15 72.67
CA ASP A 671 -19.94 63.87 73.34
C ASP A 671 -20.61 63.89 74.73
N ILE A 672 -20.54 62.76 75.43
CA ILE A 672 -21.07 62.61 76.80
C ILE A 672 -20.48 63.61 77.82
N ASN A 673 -19.38 64.29 77.47
CA ASN A 673 -18.69 65.29 78.29
C ASN A 673 -18.95 66.73 77.83
N GLY A 674 -19.78 66.95 76.80
CA GLY A 674 -20.06 68.28 76.26
C GLY A 674 -19.00 68.82 75.30
N ASN A 675 -18.05 68.00 74.85
CA ASN A 675 -17.05 68.39 73.85
C ASN A 675 -17.58 68.12 72.44
N PRO A 676 -17.31 68.97 71.43
CA PRO A 676 -17.67 68.68 70.05
C PRO A 676 -17.20 67.28 69.64
N ILE A 677 -18.10 66.45 69.09
CA ILE A 677 -17.74 65.13 68.59
C ILE A 677 -16.82 65.33 67.39
N GLU A 678 -15.53 65.12 67.59
CA GLU A 678 -14.52 65.22 66.55
C GLU A 678 -14.57 63.93 65.71
N LEU A 679 -15.37 63.91 64.64
CA LEU A 679 -15.38 62.84 63.62
C LEU A 679 -14.15 62.91 62.72
N ASN A 680 -12.99 63.28 63.27
CA ASN A 680 -11.77 63.40 62.51
C ASN A 680 -11.28 61.99 62.15
N PRO A 681 -11.20 61.61 60.86
CA PRO A 681 -10.70 60.30 60.43
C PRO A 681 -9.21 60.07 60.79
N ASP A 682 -8.49 61.12 61.22
CA ASP A 682 -7.09 61.01 61.67
C ASP A 682 -6.94 60.52 63.13
N VAL A 683 -8.03 60.29 63.85
CA VAL A 683 -7.99 59.53 65.11
C VAL A 683 -8.07 58.05 64.74
N PRO A 684 -6.98 57.26 64.90
CA PRO A 684 -7.02 55.84 64.61
C PRO A 684 -7.84 55.16 65.69
N ASP A 685 -9.15 55.12 65.47
CA ASP A 685 -10.03 54.24 66.20
C ASP A 685 -9.71 52.82 65.78
N VAL A 686 -9.33 52.00 66.77
CA VAL A 686 -8.65 50.71 66.56
C VAL A 686 -9.58 49.64 65.95
N ASP A 687 -10.85 49.96 65.73
CA ASP A 687 -11.91 49.04 65.28
C ASP A 687 -13.15 49.85 64.80
N SER A 688 -13.69 49.52 63.62
CA SER A 688 -14.90 50.15 63.06
C SER A 688 -16.13 49.98 63.96
N GLY A 689 -16.16 48.95 64.80
CA GLY A 689 -17.18 48.76 65.82
C GLY A 689 -17.16 49.82 66.93
N ALA A 690 -15.97 50.29 67.32
CA ALA A 690 -15.85 51.38 68.30
C ALA A 690 -16.32 52.72 67.69
N TRP A 691 -16.09 52.92 66.38
CA TRP A 691 -16.64 54.07 65.67
C TRP A 691 -18.17 53.99 65.59
N PHE A 692 -18.73 52.85 65.16
CA PHE A 692 -20.17 52.63 65.08
C PHE A 692 -20.85 52.84 66.44
N ASP A 693 -20.29 52.26 67.51
CA ASP A 693 -20.79 52.44 68.87
C ASP A 693 -20.75 53.90 69.32
N ARG A 694 -19.74 54.68 68.92
CA ARG A 694 -19.69 56.13 69.21
C ARG A 694 -20.70 56.94 68.42
N VAL A 695 -20.93 56.62 67.15
CA VAL A 695 -21.94 57.31 66.34
C VAL A 695 -23.34 57.02 66.87
N MET A 696 -23.58 55.77 67.27
CA MET A 696 -24.91 55.32 67.69
C MET A 696 -25.21 55.57 69.17
N SER A 697 -24.22 55.71 70.05
CA SER A 697 -24.43 55.89 71.51
C SER A 697 -24.87 57.30 71.94
N VAL A 698 -25.03 58.25 71.03
CA VAL A 698 -25.29 59.65 71.41
C VAL A 698 -26.71 60.06 71.02
N GLN A 699 -27.63 59.93 71.97
CA GLN A 699 -28.61 60.95 72.38
C GLN A 699 -29.79 60.30 73.12
N GLY A 700 -29.79 60.41 74.45
CA GLY A 700 -31.05 60.33 75.20
C GLY A 700 -31.74 61.69 75.11
N ILE A 701 -33.07 61.74 75.18
CA ILE A 701 -33.82 62.98 75.32
C ILE A 701 -34.25 63.13 76.77
N CYS A 702 -34.14 64.34 77.31
CA CYS A 702 -34.60 64.61 78.67
C CYS A 702 -36.13 64.51 78.74
N THR A 703 -36.64 63.44 79.36
CA THR A 703 -38.07 63.18 79.55
C THR A 703 -38.60 63.64 80.90
N ASP A 704 -37.71 63.89 81.86
CA ASP A 704 -38.07 64.47 83.15
C ASP A 704 -36.95 65.39 83.67
N PRO A 705 -37.03 66.71 83.42
CA PRO A 705 -36.04 67.68 83.90
C PRO A 705 -35.87 67.67 85.44
N GLY A 706 -36.87 67.17 86.18
CA GLY A 706 -36.86 67.10 87.63
C GLY A 706 -36.00 65.96 88.20
N GLN A 707 -35.66 64.95 87.39
CA GLN A 707 -34.91 63.76 87.83
C GLN A 707 -33.42 63.78 87.47
N GLY A 708 -32.92 64.92 86.98
CA GLY A 708 -31.51 65.10 86.64
C GLY A 708 -31.18 64.51 85.27
N CYS A 709 -31.33 65.33 84.23
CA CYS A 709 -30.88 65.05 82.87
C CYS A 709 -29.46 65.59 82.65
N GLY A 710 -28.49 65.23 83.49
CA GLY A 710 -27.10 65.66 83.33
C GLY A 710 -26.87 67.19 83.34
N GLY A 711 -27.76 67.97 83.95
CA GLY A 711 -27.69 69.44 84.00
C GLY A 711 -28.60 70.17 83.00
N VAL A 712 -29.33 69.43 82.15
CA VAL A 712 -30.28 69.97 81.19
C VAL A 712 -31.65 70.17 81.85
N THR A 713 -32.22 71.37 81.73
CA THR A 713 -33.48 71.75 82.41
C THR A 713 -34.72 71.75 81.50
N THR A 714 -34.53 71.53 80.20
CA THR A 714 -35.59 71.63 79.19
C THR A 714 -36.01 70.24 78.72
N LEU A 715 -37.32 69.96 78.80
CA LEU A 715 -37.90 68.72 78.29
C LEU A 715 -37.68 68.63 76.77
N GLY A 716 -37.12 67.52 76.30
CA GLY A 716 -36.83 67.29 74.88
C GLY A 716 -35.44 67.76 74.41
N ASP A 717 -34.61 68.31 75.29
CA ASP A 717 -33.21 68.57 74.96
C ASP A 717 -32.37 67.28 75.07
N PRO A 718 -31.32 67.12 74.22
CA PRO A 718 -30.42 65.99 74.27
C PRO A 718 -29.73 65.94 75.63
N CYS A 719 -29.76 64.77 76.24
CA CYS A 719 -29.21 64.49 77.54
C CYS A 719 -28.17 63.35 77.41
N PRO A 720 -26.95 63.54 77.94
CA PRO A 720 -25.86 62.58 77.77
C PRO A 720 -25.95 61.39 78.74
N SER A 721 -26.60 61.58 79.90
CA SER A 721 -26.82 60.54 80.91
C SER A 721 -27.77 61.05 82.01
N GLY A 722 -28.42 60.14 82.74
CA GLY A 722 -29.25 60.45 83.91
C GLY A 722 -30.56 59.67 83.94
N ASN A 723 -31.17 59.54 85.11
CA ASN A 723 -32.42 58.76 85.27
C ASN A 723 -33.63 59.42 84.59
N GLY A 724 -33.56 60.72 84.31
CA GLY A 724 -34.57 61.46 83.54
C GLY A 724 -34.35 61.45 82.02
N CYS A 725 -33.41 60.64 81.53
CA CYS A 725 -32.96 60.57 80.15
C CYS A 725 -33.56 59.32 79.49
N SER A 726 -34.47 59.48 78.52
CA SER A 726 -35.00 58.35 77.74
C SER A 726 -34.18 58.19 76.47
N PHE A 727 -33.81 56.96 76.12
CA PHE A 727 -33.09 56.63 74.89
C PHE A 727 -34.05 55.88 73.95
N PRO A 728 -34.97 56.59 73.27
CA PRO A 728 -36.02 55.94 72.47
C PRO A 728 -35.47 55.13 71.28
N CYS A 729 -34.19 55.29 70.94
CA CYS A 729 -33.55 54.55 69.84
C CYS A 729 -32.70 53.36 70.32
N ALA A 730 -32.70 53.01 71.61
CA ALA A 730 -31.84 51.94 72.15
C ALA A 730 -32.09 50.57 71.50
N ASP A 731 -33.35 50.22 71.25
CA ASP A 731 -33.72 48.96 70.60
C ASP A 731 -33.32 48.97 69.10
N ILE A 732 -33.41 50.12 68.43
CA ILE A 732 -32.94 50.29 67.04
C ILE A 732 -31.42 50.12 66.97
N ILE A 733 -30.68 50.71 67.91
CA ILE A 733 -29.23 50.57 67.98
C ILE A 733 -28.87 49.10 68.23
N ALA A 734 -29.63 48.39 69.08
CA ALA A 734 -29.44 46.96 69.29
C ALA A 734 -29.69 46.15 68.00
N VAL A 735 -30.75 46.47 67.24
CA VAL A 735 -31.03 45.80 65.96
C VAL A 735 -29.96 46.12 64.91
N MET A 736 -29.57 47.39 64.74
CA MET A 736 -28.49 47.74 63.81
C MET A 736 -27.16 47.13 64.22
N ARG A 737 -26.91 46.97 65.51
CA ARG A 737 -25.75 46.24 66.03
C ARG A 737 -25.83 44.76 65.67
N THR A 738 -26.97 44.10 65.85
CA THR A 738 -27.16 42.70 65.42
C THR A 738 -26.96 42.58 63.91
N LEU A 739 -27.53 43.49 63.12
CA LEU A 739 -27.38 43.51 61.67
C LEU A 739 -25.91 43.67 61.26
N TYR A 740 -25.19 44.62 61.86
CA TYR A 740 -23.80 44.95 61.52
C TYR A 740 -22.76 43.93 62.00
N PHE A 741 -22.96 43.31 63.17
CA PHE A 741 -21.97 42.42 63.78
C PHE A 741 -22.29 40.93 63.64
N GLU A 742 -23.52 40.56 63.28
CA GLU A 742 -23.93 39.15 63.18
C GLU A 742 -24.46 38.85 61.78
N THR A 743 -25.52 39.54 61.34
CA THR A 743 -26.18 39.22 60.05
C THR A 743 -25.31 39.50 58.82
N ILE A 744 -24.70 40.68 58.75
CA ILE A 744 -23.86 41.07 57.62
C ILE A 744 -22.62 40.16 57.50
N PRO A 745 -21.82 39.92 58.57
CA PRO A 745 -20.68 39.03 58.48
C PRO A 745 -21.04 37.61 58.07
N ASP A 746 -22.14 37.05 58.59
CA ASP A 746 -22.58 35.69 58.24
C ASP A 746 -23.04 35.60 56.78
N THR A 747 -23.70 36.64 56.25
CA THR A 747 -24.13 36.68 54.85
C THR A 747 -22.94 36.89 53.91
N LEU A 748 -21.98 37.72 54.30
CA LEU A 748 -20.72 37.92 53.56
C LEU A 748 -19.85 36.65 53.57
N ASP A 749 -19.82 35.92 54.69
CA ASP A 749 -19.16 34.63 54.84
C ASP A 749 -19.75 33.61 53.87
N THR A 750 -21.08 33.48 53.83
CA THR A 750 -21.76 32.57 52.90
C THR A 750 -21.59 33.00 51.45
N GLN A 751 -21.70 34.29 51.14
CA GLN A 751 -21.42 34.80 49.79
C GLN A 751 -19.99 34.46 49.35
N THR A 752 -19.02 34.63 50.25
CA THR A 752 -17.61 34.31 49.97
C THR A 752 -17.45 32.81 49.69
N LYS A 753 -18.07 31.94 50.51
CA LYS A 753 -18.05 30.49 50.30
C LYS A 753 -18.71 30.09 48.98
N MET A 754 -19.87 30.66 48.67
CA MET A 754 -20.58 30.48 47.40
C MET A 754 -19.67 30.81 46.21
N LEU A 755 -18.99 31.96 46.24
CA LEU A 755 -18.07 32.40 45.18
C LEU A 755 -16.82 31.52 45.08
N ILE A 756 -16.26 31.07 46.21
CA ILE A 756 -15.11 30.14 46.23
C ILE A 756 -15.48 28.80 45.59
N ASP A 757 -16.63 28.23 45.97
CA ASP A 757 -17.06 26.93 45.44
C ASP A 757 -17.49 26.99 43.97
N LEU A 758 -18.01 28.13 43.52
CA LEU A 758 -18.32 28.35 42.11
C LEU A 758 -17.05 28.60 41.28
N GLY A 759 -16.06 29.31 41.84
CA GLY A 759 -14.73 29.59 41.25
C GLY A 759 -14.53 31.00 40.70
N VAL A 760 -15.62 31.71 40.37
CA VAL A 760 -15.70 32.79 39.34
C VAL A 760 -15.03 34.14 39.66
N GLU A 761 -14.16 34.22 40.68
CA GLU A 761 -13.55 35.52 41.03
C GLU A 761 -12.17 35.44 41.69
N TYR A 762 -11.66 34.26 42.00
CA TYR A 762 -10.39 34.10 42.72
C TYR A 762 -9.34 33.40 41.87
N GLN A 763 -9.09 33.89 40.65
CA GLN A 763 -7.89 33.47 39.93
C GLN A 763 -6.65 34.05 40.65
N PRO A 764 -5.77 33.21 41.21
CA PRO A 764 -4.62 33.69 41.95
C PRO A 764 -3.65 34.34 40.95
N THR A 765 -3.51 35.66 41.02
CA THR A 765 -2.52 36.43 40.25
C THR A 765 -1.07 36.18 40.71
N GLY A 766 -0.77 34.99 41.23
CA GLY A 766 0.54 34.57 41.73
C GLY A 766 0.73 34.69 43.24
N THR A 767 -0.29 35.11 44.00
CA THR A 767 -0.27 35.10 45.47
C THR A 767 -1.29 34.10 46.00
N THR A 768 -0.84 33.15 46.84
CA THR A 768 -1.68 32.12 47.50
C THR A 768 -2.65 32.69 48.54
N ALA A 769 -2.69 34.01 48.72
CA ALA A 769 -3.66 34.65 49.58
C ALA A 769 -4.85 35.05 48.71
N CYS A 770 -6.06 34.60 49.09
CA CYS A 770 -7.27 35.32 48.72
C CYS A 770 -7.02 36.83 48.97
N PRO A 771 -7.63 37.75 48.20
CA PRO A 771 -7.84 39.11 48.67
C PRO A 771 -8.24 39.03 50.14
N GLU A 772 -7.63 39.82 51.03
CA GLU A 772 -8.06 39.89 52.42
C GLU A 772 -9.56 40.14 52.37
N VAL A 773 -10.36 39.07 52.52
CA VAL A 773 -11.81 39.13 52.69
C VAL A 773 -11.93 40.14 53.80
N LEU A 774 -12.49 41.31 53.46
CA LEU A 774 -12.67 42.47 54.31
C LEU A 774 -12.55 42.00 55.74
N THR A 775 -11.43 42.30 56.41
CA THR A 775 -11.20 41.87 57.79
C THR A 775 -12.25 42.57 58.63
N TRP A 776 -13.46 42.04 58.63
CA TRP A 776 -14.56 42.52 59.42
C TRP A 776 -14.07 42.32 60.84
N PRO A 777 -14.19 43.30 61.73
CA PRO A 777 -13.76 43.12 63.11
C PRO A 777 -14.56 41.96 63.70
N ALA A 778 -13.94 40.79 63.72
CA ALA A 778 -14.50 39.61 64.35
C ALA A 778 -14.69 39.99 65.81
N LYS A 779 -15.95 40.03 66.22
CA LYS A 779 -16.39 40.39 67.57
C LYS A 779 -15.44 39.76 68.58
N ALA A 780 -14.73 40.59 69.35
CA ALA A 780 -14.08 40.14 70.57
C ALA A 780 -15.18 39.51 71.42
N THR A 781 -15.20 38.18 71.51
CA THR A 781 -16.19 37.42 72.26
C THR A 781 -16.30 38.00 73.66
N TYR A 782 -17.48 38.53 74.01
CA TYR A 782 -17.80 38.98 75.35
C TYR A 782 -17.82 37.73 76.26
N GLY A 783 -16.68 37.47 76.90
CA GLY A 783 -16.53 36.41 77.90
C GLY A 783 -16.11 35.05 77.37
N THR A 784 -14.89 34.91 76.85
CA THR A 784 -13.93 33.82 77.18
C THR A 784 -12.71 33.87 76.23
N GLY A 785 -11.66 34.59 76.63
CA GLY A 785 -10.22 34.44 76.33
C GLY A 785 -9.64 33.78 75.04
N GLY A 786 -10.37 33.59 73.94
CA GLY A 786 -9.81 33.16 72.65
C GLY A 786 -9.45 34.38 71.79
N ALA A 787 -8.25 34.39 71.21
CA ALA A 787 -7.86 35.40 70.21
C ALA A 787 -8.85 35.37 69.02
N PRO A 788 -9.19 36.52 68.41
CA PRO A 788 -10.07 36.55 67.25
C PRO A 788 -9.41 35.78 66.11
N GLY A 789 -9.97 34.62 65.78
CA GLY A 789 -9.54 33.82 64.64
C GLY A 789 -10.04 34.47 63.37
N SER A 790 -9.15 35.17 62.65
CA SER A 790 -9.37 35.48 61.24
C SER A 790 -9.72 34.17 60.53
N ARG A 791 -10.92 34.06 59.95
CA ARG A 791 -11.24 32.94 59.05
C ARG A 791 -10.44 33.18 57.78
N VAL A 792 -9.31 32.50 57.65
CA VAL A 792 -8.52 32.51 56.42
C VAL A 792 -9.09 31.40 55.54
N TYR A 793 -9.76 31.80 54.46
CA TYR A 793 -10.18 30.88 53.41
C TYR A 793 -8.99 30.53 52.51
N ASP A 794 -8.91 29.28 52.09
CA ASP A 794 -7.99 28.83 51.05
C ASP A 794 -8.77 28.80 49.73
N CYS A 795 -8.61 29.85 48.92
CA CYS A 795 -9.28 29.96 47.62
C CYS A 795 -8.80 28.93 46.58
N THR A 796 -7.79 28.11 46.90
CA THR A 796 -7.32 27.04 45.99
C THR A 796 -8.07 25.71 46.18
N THR A 797 -8.87 25.62 47.24
CA THR A 797 -9.66 24.43 47.58
C THR A 797 -11.11 24.79 47.83
N VAL A 798 -12.02 23.90 47.47
CA VAL A 798 -13.45 24.05 47.82
C VAL A 798 -13.65 24.07 49.33
N THR A 799 -14.77 24.63 49.76
CA THR A 799 -15.16 24.67 51.17
C THR A 799 -15.35 23.26 51.73
N PRO A 800 -15.21 23.06 53.06
CA PRO A 800 -15.50 21.78 53.69
C PRO A 800 -16.91 21.26 53.39
N GLU A 801 -17.88 22.14 53.23
CA GLU A 801 -19.25 21.82 52.88
C GLU A 801 -19.31 21.15 51.49
N MET A 802 -18.72 21.76 50.46
CA MET A 802 -18.58 21.17 49.11
C MET A 802 -17.77 19.85 49.15
N ALA A 803 -16.66 19.84 49.89
CA ALA A 803 -15.80 18.66 50.04
C ALA A 803 -16.56 17.47 50.65
N ASN A 804 -17.44 17.73 51.62
CA ASN A 804 -18.28 16.69 52.24
C ASN A 804 -19.36 16.15 51.29
N ALA A 805 -19.76 16.92 50.25
CA ALA A 805 -20.63 16.44 49.17
C ALA A 805 -19.87 15.58 48.13
N GLY A 806 -18.54 15.43 48.29
CA GLY A 806 -17.69 14.63 47.42
C GLY A 806 -17.12 15.39 46.23
N THR A 807 -17.28 16.71 46.20
CA THR A 807 -16.67 17.58 45.18
C THR A 807 -15.27 17.98 45.64
N THR A 808 -14.26 17.89 44.77
CA THR A 808 -12.86 18.19 45.13
C THR A 808 -12.32 19.43 44.44
N LYS A 809 -13.08 19.98 43.50
CA LYS A 809 -12.74 21.14 42.67
C LYS A 809 -13.94 22.09 42.64
N SER A 810 -13.69 23.39 42.47
CA SER A 810 -14.76 24.34 42.19
C SER A 810 -15.39 24.03 40.83
N VAL A 811 -16.62 24.50 40.61
CA VAL A 811 -17.35 24.22 39.36
C VAL A 811 -16.59 24.77 38.14
N GLU A 812 -16.12 26.02 38.20
CA GLU A 812 -15.32 26.63 37.13
C GLU A 812 -14.02 25.86 36.88
N LYS A 813 -13.29 25.45 37.93
CA LYS A 813 -12.07 24.66 37.77
C LYS A 813 -12.34 23.29 37.14
N GLY A 814 -13.46 22.66 37.50
CA GLY A 814 -13.90 21.42 36.86
C GLY A 814 -14.15 21.62 35.36
N LEU A 815 -14.80 22.72 34.99
CA LEU A 815 -15.08 23.07 33.60
C LEU A 815 -13.80 23.42 32.81
N ASP A 816 -12.87 24.14 33.43
CA ASP A 816 -11.55 24.47 32.86
C ASP A 816 -10.69 23.21 32.66
N ASP A 817 -10.62 22.33 33.67
CA ASP A 817 -9.88 21.07 33.60
C ASP A 817 -10.48 20.16 32.50
N TYR A 818 -11.81 20.08 32.41
CA TYR A 818 -12.52 19.37 31.34
C TYR A 818 -12.19 19.96 29.96
N GLY A 819 -12.23 21.29 29.84
CA GLY A 819 -11.90 21.99 28.60
C GLY A 819 -10.47 21.77 28.14
N ALA A 820 -9.52 21.78 29.08
CA ALA A 820 -8.12 21.49 28.80
C ALA A 820 -7.90 20.02 28.38
N ALA A 821 -8.59 19.07 29.03
CA ALA A 821 -8.54 17.66 28.65
C ALA A 821 -9.10 17.44 27.24
N LEU A 822 -10.27 18.02 26.95
CA LEU A 822 -10.91 17.91 25.64
C LEU A 822 -10.06 18.57 24.52
N ALA A 823 -9.47 19.74 24.79
CA ALA A 823 -8.55 20.38 23.86
C ALA A 823 -7.29 19.53 23.61
N THR A 824 -6.76 18.88 24.65
CA THR A 824 -5.60 17.98 24.52
C THR A 824 -5.94 16.77 23.65
N THR A 825 -7.09 16.12 23.87
CA THR A 825 -7.52 15.00 23.02
C THR A 825 -7.80 15.44 21.58
N LEU A 826 -8.37 16.62 21.37
CA LEU A 826 -8.57 17.16 20.02
C LEU A 826 -7.23 17.40 19.31
N ASP A 827 -6.24 17.97 20.00
CA ASP A 827 -4.88 18.16 19.48
C ASP A 827 -4.21 16.81 19.18
N GLU A 828 -4.35 15.80 20.04
CA GLU A 828 -3.81 14.45 19.80
C GLU A 828 -4.47 13.77 18.59
N VAL A 829 -5.78 13.93 18.40
CA VAL A 829 -6.50 13.41 17.22
C VAL A 829 -6.06 14.14 15.95
N LEU A 830 -5.89 15.47 16.01
CA LEU A 830 -5.37 16.27 14.90
C LEU A 830 -3.91 15.91 14.56
N ASP A 831 -3.07 15.63 15.55
CA ASP A 831 -1.69 15.19 15.35
C ASP A 831 -1.62 13.80 14.67
N ILE A 832 -2.52 12.88 15.02
CA ILE A 832 -2.64 11.58 14.31
C ILE A 832 -3.10 11.81 12.86
N ALA A 833 -4.12 12.65 12.68
CA ALA A 833 -4.68 12.93 11.37
C ALA A 833 -3.70 13.66 10.45
N THR A 834 -2.87 14.56 10.97
CA THR A 834 -1.91 15.32 10.15
C THR A 834 -0.58 14.60 10.00
N GLY A 835 -0.14 13.85 11.01
CA GLY A 835 1.12 13.10 11.00
C GLY A 835 0.98 11.74 10.33
N ALA A 836 0.30 10.80 10.99
CA ALA A 836 0.27 9.40 10.55
C ALA A 836 -0.45 9.22 9.21
N ILE A 837 -1.58 9.91 9.01
CA ILE A 837 -2.29 9.87 7.73
C ILE A 837 -1.49 10.60 6.65
N GLY A 838 -0.82 11.71 7.00
CA GLY A 838 0.08 12.41 6.08
C GLY A 838 1.18 11.49 5.53
N ASP A 839 1.82 10.71 6.40
CA ASP A 839 2.85 9.73 6.02
C ASP A 839 2.25 8.61 5.15
N ILE A 840 1.08 8.07 5.53
CA ILE A 840 0.38 7.04 4.73
C ILE A 840 0.06 7.58 3.32
N MET A 841 -0.41 8.83 3.21
CA MET A 841 -0.74 9.43 1.92
C MET A 841 0.49 9.65 1.05
N LEU A 842 1.64 9.97 1.63
CA LEU A 842 2.91 10.05 0.91
C LEU A 842 3.33 8.69 0.34
N GLU A 843 3.19 7.61 1.12
CA GLU A 843 3.50 6.26 0.64
C GLU A 843 2.49 5.78 -0.41
N ILE A 844 1.20 6.08 -0.25
CA ILE A 844 0.17 5.80 -1.27
C ILE A 844 0.48 6.57 -2.55
N GLU A 845 0.89 7.83 -2.47
CA GLU A 845 1.26 8.61 -3.66
C GLU A 845 2.47 7.98 -4.38
N LYS A 846 3.53 7.61 -3.65
CA LYS A 846 4.69 6.92 -4.23
C LYS A 846 4.27 5.61 -4.92
N PHE A 847 3.44 4.82 -4.24
CA PHE A 847 2.90 3.58 -4.76
C PHE A 847 2.10 3.80 -6.05
N LEU A 848 1.19 4.77 -6.05
CA LEU A 848 0.38 5.13 -7.22
C LEU A 848 1.24 5.66 -8.39
N CYS A 849 2.28 6.44 -8.13
CA CYS A 849 3.17 6.93 -9.20
C CYS A 849 3.98 5.76 -9.81
N ASN A 850 4.38 4.75 -9.03
CA ASN A 850 5.25 3.66 -9.48
C ASN A 850 4.54 2.48 -10.14
N MET A 851 3.21 2.39 -10.11
CA MET A 851 2.46 1.19 -10.52
C MET A 851 2.20 0.99 -12.04
N LYS A 852 2.91 1.69 -12.92
CA LYS A 852 2.75 1.51 -14.37
C LYS A 852 3.77 0.50 -14.90
N CYS A 853 3.36 -0.75 -15.03
CA CYS A 853 4.17 -1.83 -15.60
C CYS A 853 3.95 -2.04 -17.12
N GLY A 854 3.73 -0.95 -17.87
CA GLY A 854 3.55 -1.01 -19.33
C GLY A 854 4.73 -1.62 -20.09
N PHE A 855 5.95 -1.55 -19.51
CA PHE A 855 7.17 -2.12 -20.10
C PHE A 855 7.09 -3.62 -20.35
N VAL A 856 6.24 -4.37 -19.61
CA VAL A 856 6.02 -5.80 -19.82
C VAL A 856 5.52 -6.09 -21.24
N ARG A 857 4.71 -5.18 -21.80
CA ARG A 857 4.25 -5.28 -23.20
C ARG A 857 5.39 -5.06 -24.19
N ASP A 858 6.29 -4.13 -23.89
CA ASP A 858 7.41 -3.78 -24.76
C ASP A 858 8.45 -4.92 -24.78
N VAL A 859 8.80 -5.44 -23.60
CA VAL A 859 9.62 -6.66 -23.45
C VAL A 859 9.00 -7.82 -24.23
N TYR A 860 7.70 -8.07 -24.07
CA TYR A 860 7.03 -9.14 -24.81
C TYR A 860 7.13 -8.93 -26.32
N THR A 861 6.94 -7.70 -26.80
CA THR A 861 7.01 -7.39 -28.23
C THR A 861 8.41 -7.65 -28.78
N ASN A 862 9.45 -7.26 -28.04
CA ASN A 862 10.84 -7.51 -28.41
C ASN A 862 11.15 -9.02 -28.44
N VAL A 863 10.80 -9.74 -27.36
CA VAL A 863 10.96 -11.20 -27.26
C VAL A 863 10.19 -11.94 -28.37
N HIS A 864 8.96 -11.51 -28.65
CA HIS A 864 8.15 -12.07 -29.73
C HIS A 864 8.78 -11.80 -31.09
N ASP A 865 9.25 -10.58 -31.36
CA ASP A 865 9.85 -10.23 -32.65
C ASP A 865 11.17 -10.97 -32.88
N ASP A 866 12.02 -11.11 -31.86
CA ASP A 866 13.26 -11.89 -31.95
C ASP A 866 12.95 -13.36 -32.24
N LEU A 867 12.02 -13.96 -31.49
CA LEU A 867 11.65 -15.36 -31.66
C LEU A 867 10.97 -15.62 -33.02
N CYS A 868 10.03 -14.77 -33.41
CA CYS A 868 9.11 -15.05 -34.50
C CYS A 868 9.58 -14.51 -35.84
N SER A 869 10.32 -13.41 -35.85
CA SER A 869 10.86 -12.83 -37.08
C SER A 869 12.30 -13.31 -37.33
N THR A 870 13.20 -13.06 -36.38
CA THR A 870 14.64 -13.21 -36.59
C THR A 870 15.09 -14.67 -36.46
N LEU A 871 14.75 -15.35 -35.35
CA LEU A 871 15.13 -16.74 -35.10
C LEU A 871 14.53 -17.67 -36.15
N LEU A 872 13.23 -17.51 -36.42
CA LEU A 872 12.49 -18.32 -37.38
C LEU A 872 13.03 -18.14 -38.80
N GLY A 873 13.36 -16.89 -39.16
CA GLY A 873 14.03 -16.56 -40.41
C GLY A 873 15.36 -17.29 -40.56
N GLY A 874 16.22 -17.24 -39.53
CA GLY A 874 17.51 -17.93 -39.50
C GLY A 874 17.38 -19.45 -39.63
N LEU A 875 16.49 -20.07 -38.86
CA LEU A 875 16.23 -21.52 -38.91
C LEU A 875 15.79 -22.00 -40.30
N LEU A 876 14.91 -21.24 -40.96
CA LEU A 876 14.45 -21.57 -42.32
C LEU A 876 15.53 -21.38 -43.37
N GLN A 877 16.40 -20.36 -43.23
CA GLN A 877 17.55 -20.18 -44.12
C GLN A 877 18.55 -21.33 -44.01
N VAL A 878 18.86 -21.78 -42.78
CA VAL A 878 19.72 -22.95 -42.53
C VAL A 878 19.12 -24.21 -43.15
N SER A 879 17.83 -24.42 -42.91
CA SER A 879 17.08 -25.55 -43.50
C SER A 879 17.15 -25.54 -45.02
N ALA A 880 16.85 -24.41 -45.66
CA ALA A 880 16.92 -24.25 -47.11
C ALA A 880 18.33 -24.54 -47.65
N GLY A 881 19.37 -24.09 -46.95
CA GLY A 881 20.76 -24.40 -47.25
C GLY A 881 21.04 -25.91 -47.27
N PHE A 882 20.54 -26.66 -46.29
CA PHE A 882 20.67 -28.12 -46.27
C PHE A 882 19.84 -28.83 -47.36
N TRP A 883 18.62 -28.37 -47.67
CA TRP A 883 17.83 -28.89 -48.80
C TRP A 883 18.57 -28.72 -50.12
N PHE A 884 19.10 -27.52 -50.38
CA PHE A 884 19.87 -27.24 -51.59
C PHE A 884 21.15 -28.06 -51.64
N LEU A 885 21.89 -28.16 -50.52
CA LEU A 885 23.07 -28.99 -50.43
C LEU A 885 22.75 -30.45 -50.80
N ALA A 886 21.70 -31.03 -50.22
CA ALA A 886 21.28 -32.40 -50.48
C ALA A 886 20.94 -32.63 -51.96
N ILE A 887 20.17 -31.72 -52.57
CA ILE A 887 19.77 -31.81 -53.98
C ILE A 887 21.00 -31.73 -54.90
N PHE A 888 21.84 -30.71 -54.73
CA PHE A 888 22.98 -30.48 -55.63
C PHE A 888 24.09 -31.51 -55.42
N MET A 889 24.32 -31.98 -54.19
CA MET A 889 25.24 -33.07 -53.93
C MET A 889 24.73 -34.39 -54.47
N PHE A 890 23.42 -34.68 -54.40
CA PHE A 890 22.83 -35.87 -55.01
C PHE A 890 23.07 -35.89 -56.52
N LEU A 891 22.79 -34.77 -57.20
CA LEU A 891 23.04 -34.64 -58.64
C LEU A 891 24.53 -34.77 -58.99
N THR A 892 25.40 -34.19 -58.17
CA THR A 892 26.86 -34.29 -58.33
C THR A 892 27.34 -35.75 -58.18
N CYS A 893 26.82 -36.47 -57.17
CA CYS A 893 27.13 -37.88 -56.95
C CYS A 893 26.62 -38.76 -58.09
N PHE A 894 25.40 -38.50 -58.57
CA PHE A 894 24.81 -39.23 -59.69
C PHE A 894 25.60 -39.03 -61.00
N LEU A 895 26.01 -37.80 -61.30
CA LEU A 895 26.86 -37.50 -62.45
C LEU A 895 28.24 -38.12 -62.30
N GLY A 896 28.86 -38.03 -61.12
CA GLY A 896 30.13 -38.68 -60.83
C GLY A 896 30.05 -40.19 -61.04
N ALA A 897 29.00 -40.84 -60.54
CA ALA A 897 28.72 -42.26 -60.74
C ALA A 897 28.61 -42.63 -62.23
N MET A 898 27.84 -41.85 -63.00
CA MET A 898 27.71 -42.05 -64.46
C MET A 898 29.04 -41.83 -65.19
N LEU A 899 29.84 -40.85 -64.80
CA LEU A 899 31.15 -40.59 -65.38
C LEU A 899 32.12 -41.76 -65.12
N VAL A 900 32.11 -42.34 -63.92
CA VAL A 900 32.91 -43.53 -63.62
C VAL A 900 32.56 -44.69 -64.55
N VAL A 901 31.27 -44.93 -64.81
CA VAL A 901 30.84 -46.00 -65.73
C VAL A 901 31.31 -45.71 -67.15
N ARG A 902 31.16 -44.47 -67.62
CA ARG A 902 31.57 -44.08 -68.98
C ARG A 902 33.08 -44.17 -69.20
N MET A 903 33.88 -43.72 -68.23
CA MET A 903 35.35 -43.72 -68.37
C MET A 903 35.93 -45.14 -68.37
N ARG A 904 35.36 -46.07 -67.59
CA ARG A 904 35.82 -47.47 -67.59
C ARG A 904 35.53 -48.20 -68.91
N GLY A 905 34.42 -47.89 -69.57
CA GLY A 905 34.06 -48.49 -70.86
C GLY A 905 35.06 -48.23 -71.97
N ILE A 906 35.76 -47.08 -71.93
CA ILE A 906 36.77 -46.69 -72.93
C ILE A 906 38.10 -47.42 -72.68
N SER A 907 38.51 -47.59 -71.42
CA SER A 907 39.79 -48.25 -71.09
C SER A 907 39.88 -49.71 -71.54
N THR A 908 38.73 -50.40 -71.61
CA THR A 908 38.67 -51.78 -72.12
C THR A 908 38.74 -51.86 -73.64
N GLU A 909 38.22 -50.86 -74.35
CA GLU A 909 38.26 -50.80 -75.81
C GLU A 909 39.68 -50.51 -76.31
N GLU A 910 40.38 -49.55 -75.68
CA GLU A 910 41.79 -49.28 -76.02
C GLU A 910 42.71 -50.46 -75.68
N ALA A 911 42.39 -51.25 -74.66
CA ALA A 911 43.13 -52.46 -74.31
C ALA A 911 42.90 -53.59 -75.33
N GLU A 912 41.66 -53.79 -75.77
CA GLU A 912 41.32 -54.77 -76.83
C GLU A 912 41.93 -54.36 -78.19
N ASP A 913 41.89 -53.08 -78.57
CA ASP A 913 42.55 -52.58 -79.79
C ASP A 913 44.08 -52.70 -79.72
N TYR A 914 44.69 -52.55 -78.54
CA TYR A 914 46.12 -52.81 -78.35
C TYR A 914 46.45 -54.30 -78.43
N GLU A 915 45.61 -55.19 -77.90
CA GLU A 915 45.81 -56.64 -78.02
C GLU A 915 45.60 -57.13 -79.46
N GLU A 916 44.55 -56.71 -80.17
CA GLU A 916 44.36 -57.04 -81.60
C GLU A 916 45.47 -56.41 -82.47
N GLY A 917 45.93 -55.20 -82.14
CA GLY A 917 47.06 -54.55 -82.80
C GLY A 917 48.41 -55.25 -82.56
N VAL A 918 48.59 -55.87 -81.39
CA VAL A 918 49.78 -56.66 -81.05
C VAL A 918 49.70 -58.06 -81.65
N GLU A 919 48.53 -58.71 -81.70
CA GLU A 919 48.34 -59.98 -82.39
C GLU A 919 48.53 -59.84 -83.91
N MET A 920 48.02 -58.77 -84.54
CA MET A 920 48.30 -58.51 -85.97
C MET A 920 49.79 -58.24 -86.24
N LYS A 921 50.54 -57.69 -85.28
CA LYS A 921 52.01 -57.58 -85.40
C LYS A 921 52.73 -58.91 -85.14
N ALA A 922 52.22 -59.75 -84.24
CA ALA A 922 52.77 -61.08 -83.97
C ALA A 922 52.59 -62.03 -85.18
N VAL A 923 51.42 -62.02 -85.84
CA VAL A 923 51.16 -62.80 -87.06
C VAL A 923 52.03 -62.35 -88.24
N ASN A 924 52.41 -61.06 -88.30
CA ASN A 924 53.35 -60.56 -89.31
C ASN A 924 54.81 -60.97 -89.04
N LEU A 925 55.15 -61.32 -87.78
CA LEU A 925 56.49 -61.76 -87.41
C LEU A 925 56.73 -63.25 -87.72
N ASP A 926 55.70 -64.09 -87.62
CA ASP A 926 55.76 -65.52 -88.01
C ASP A 926 55.78 -65.76 -89.52
N LEU A 927 55.42 -64.76 -90.34
CA LEU A 927 55.57 -64.80 -91.80
C LEU A 927 56.96 -64.36 -92.28
N TYR A 928 57.82 -63.87 -91.37
CA TYR A 928 59.18 -63.39 -91.68
C TYR A 928 60.30 -64.31 -91.14
N ASN A 929 59.98 -65.28 -90.29
CA ASN A 929 60.84 -66.41 -89.92
C ASN A 929 60.46 -67.66 -90.73
#